data_AF-A0A528AZG1-F1
#
_entry.id   AF-A0A528AZG1-F1
#
_cell.length_a   1.000
_cell.length_b   1.000
_cell.length_c   1.000
_cell.angle_alpha   90.00
_cell.angle_beta   90.00
_cell.angle_gamma   90.00
#
_symmetry.space_group_name_H-M   'P 1'
#
loop_
_entity.id
_entity.type
_entity.pdbx_description
1 polymer ?
#
loop_
_entity_poly.entity_id
_entity_poly.type
_entity_poly.pdbx_seq_one_letter_code
_entity_poly.pdbx_strand_id
1 'polypeptide(L)'
;QQIARIFERLPTAYLFAGDITAGQPYLHKDDLVDAVVRTVDRRAELPAETVLLIGEEGTPSYEEMQKRIGRLIHGEDWRTLALPKQLTKLGAWVQTEVLDQDTDIKPWMIENSDDHYEIDISRAKTLLGWAPRHSLLDTLPEMIRRLKQDPTDWYAANKLDPPVVAASDPEIEQAERRLKGPLERSKEDVEAAIKRHRSRTLWAPMTNAALGLWLVTSPMTVGLFDPVTAAMPPALGHAVAEPQLRNASLGVSEIVSGLLVTVFALMGMSRRWRWVQWITASLGVWVMLAPLLFWTTSAAAYAIDTLVGMLIVAFAVMIPPTPGISRRALAADDDIPLGWTYSPSTFTQRIPIVALAFVGLFVSRYLAAFQMGHADGLWDPFLGPGSAPVRNGSEAVVTSWVSKGFPIADAGLGAFAYCLDILAGAIGDRRRWRTMPWMVLLFGLLIIPLGVVSVSFIIIQPPLIGALCTLCIVQAAVTVVLIPYSVDEVLATIQYLWGATRAGEPFWRTFWMGGPALSENQTPGPDLDRPVFEVVKEFVTGGVNFPWTLVASTLLGALLMTTPLIIGTQPPLYFSDHVLGCLIIMVAVTAMAEVVRPVRFLNVVLGAWIAVSPFVLAGGETQAIAADVTIGLALIVLSLPRGTRSDQHYGGWDRAIV
;
A
#
# COMPACT_ATOMS: atom_id res chain seq x y z
N GLN A 1 23.06 -17.45 -8.59
CA GLN A 1 21.90 -18.10 -7.94
C GLN A 1 22.22 -18.82 -6.63
N GLN A 2 23.11 -19.83 -6.57
CA GLN A 2 23.42 -20.51 -5.28
C GLN A 2 23.92 -19.54 -4.20
N ILE A 3 24.87 -18.66 -4.56
CA ILE A 3 25.37 -17.59 -3.68
C ILE A 3 24.23 -16.69 -3.17
N ALA A 4 23.31 -16.28 -4.05
CA ALA A 4 22.18 -15.42 -3.72
C ALA A 4 21.23 -16.06 -2.69
N ARG A 5 20.84 -17.33 -2.91
CA ARG A 5 19.99 -18.09 -1.97
C ARG A 5 20.57 -18.12 -0.55
N ILE A 6 21.89 -18.32 -0.44
CA ILE A 6 22.61 -18.33 0.84
C ILE A 6 22.69 -16.91 1.41
N PHE A 7 23.03 -15.91 0.59
CA PHE A 7 23.07 -14.49 1.00
C PHE A 7 21.75 -14.03 1.62
N GLU A 8 20.63 -14.35 0.97
CA GLU A 8 19.28 -13.98 1.39
C GLU A 8 18.71 -14.87 2.52
N ARG A 9 19.38 -15.99 2.84
CA ARG A 9 18.92 -17.02 3.76
C ARG A 9 17.57 -17.67 3.37
N LEU A 10 17.33 -17.86 2.08
CA LEU A 10 16.09 -18.47 1.60
C LEU A 10 15.93 -19.91 2.12
N PRO A 11 14.71 -20.40 2.42
CA PRO A 11 14.51 -21.78 2.88
C PRO A 11 15.11 -22.82 1.92
N THR A 12 15.04 -22.57 0.61
CA THR A 12 15.64 -23.41 -0.43
C THR A 12 17.17 -23.44 -0.42
N ALA A 13 17.84 -22.54 0.32
CA ALA A 13 19.29 -22.57 0.48
C ALA A 13 19.75 -23.70 1.40
N TYR A 14 18.87 -24.18 2.28
CA TYR A 14 19.14 -25.25 3.23
C TYR A 14 18.74 -26.64 2.71
N LEU A 15 18.13 -26.72 1.53
CA LEU A 15 17.57 -27.95 0.97
C LEU A 15 18.29 -28.33 -0.31
N PHE A 16 18.71 -29.59 -0.42
CA PHE A 16 19.26 -30.17 -1.64
C PHE A 16 18.52 -31.47 -1.97
N ALA A 17 18.25 -31.69 -3.26
CA ALA A 17 17.66 -32.93 -3.73
C ALA A 17 18.81 -33.89 -4.06
N GLY A 18 18.94 -35.01 -3.35
CA GLY A 18 19.99 -36.00 -3.63
C GLY A 18 21.22 -35.97 -2.73
N ASP A 19 22.30 -36.61 -3.19
CA ASP A 19 23.56 -36.76 -2.46
C ASP A 19 24.38 -35.47 -2.45
N ILE A 20 24.49 -34.85 -1.28
CA ILE A 20 25.25 -33.60 -1.07
C ILE A 20 26.77 -33.79 -1.25
N THR A 21 27.26 -35.03 -1.25
CA THR A 21 28.68 -35.34 -1.45
C THR A 21 29.07 -35.45 -2.93
N ALA A 22 28.08 -35.49 -3.83
CA ALA A 22 28.31 -35.46 -5.27
C ALA A 22 28.76 -34.06 -5.74
N GLY A 23 29.58 -34.04 -6.79
CA GLY A 23 30.18 -32.84 -7.37
C GLY A 23 30.20 -32.92 -8.89
N GLN A 24 30.22 -31.75 -9.54
CA GLN A 24 30.30 -31.65 -11.00
C GLN A 24 31.43 -30.70 -11.40
N PRO A 25 32.11 -30.95 -12.53
CA PRO A 25 33.21 -30.11 -12.99
C PRO A 25 32.67 -28.79 -13.53
N TYR A 26 33.37 -27.70 -13.21
CA TYR A 26 33.04 -26.37 -13.71
C TYR A 26 33.95 -26.01 -14.89
N LEU A 27 33.50 -25.09 -15.75
CA LEU A 27 34.30 -24.57 -16.85
C LEU A 27 34.03 -23.08 -16.99
N HIS A 28 35.09 -22.28 -16.85
CA HIS A 28 35.01 -20.85 -17.07
C HIS A 28 34.79 -20.53 -18.56
N LYS A 29 33.99 -19.50 -18.84
CA LYS A 29 33.63 -19.13 -20.22
C LYS A 29 34.85 -18.78 -21.08
N ASP A 30 35.82 -18.06 -20.51
CA ASP A 30 37.04 -17.69 -21.26
C ASP A 30 37.93 -18.90 -21.52
N ASP A 31 37.94 -19.87 -20.61
CA ASP A 31 38.70 -21.11 -20.78
C ASP A 31 38.06 -22.00 -21.86
N LEU A 32 36.72 -22.02 -21.93
CA LEU A 32 35.98 -22.63 -23.04
C LEU A 32 36.32 -21.96 -24.38
N VAL A 33 36.33 -20.63 -24.44
CA VAL A 33 36.69 -19.90 -25.66
C VAL A 33 38.13 -20.20 -26.08
N ASP A 34 39.09 -20.19 -25.13
CA ASP A 34 40.49 -20.57 -25.41
C ASP A 34 40.60 -22.01 -25.93
N ALA A 35 39.84 -22.96 -25.38
CA ALA A 35 39.80 -24.33 -25.88
C ALA A 35 39.33 -24.40 -27.34
N VAL A 36 38.24 -23.69 -27.66
CA VAL A 36 37.67 -23.66 -29.01
C VAL A 36 38.65 -22.99 -29.99
N VAL A 37 39.24 -21.85 -29.63
CA VAL A 37 40.22 -21.14 -30.46
C VAL A 37 41.40 -22.05 -30.79
N ARG A 38 41.98 -22.72 -29.78
CA ARG A 38 43.11 -23.64 -30.00
C ARG A 38 42.73 -24.84 -30.84
N THR A 39 41.50 -25.33 -30.71
CA THR A 39 40.98 -26.41 -31.57
C THR A 39 40.92 -25.95 -33.02
N VAL A 40 40.41 -24.74 -33.27
CA VAL A 40 40.34 -24.17 -34.62
C VAL A 40 41.73 -23.92 -35.18
N ASP A 41 42.66 -23.38 -34.40
CA ASP A 41 44.03 -23.10 -34.85
C ASP A 41 44.76 -24.39 -35.25
N ARG A 42 44.55 -25.48 -34.51
CA ARG A 42 45.16 -26.79 -34.75
C ARG A 42 44.33 -27.72 -35.62
N ARG A 43 43.26 -27.23 -36.25
CA ARG A 43 42.30 -28.07 -37.00
C ARG A 43 42.92 -28.97 -38.08
N ALA A 44 44.06 -28.57 -38.66
CA ALA A 44 44.77 -29.35 -39.68
C ALA A 44 45.62 -30.48 -39.09
N GLU A 45 45.94 -30.41 -37.79
CA GLU A 45 46.78 -31.36 -37.05
C GLU A 45 45.93 -32.36 -36.24
N LEU A 46 44.64 -32.11 -36.10
CA LEU A 46 43.71 -32.95 -35.36
C LEU A 46 43.06 -33.99 -36.29
N PRO A 47 42.82 -35.23 -35.80
CA PRO A 47 41.99 -36.21 -36.49
C PRO A 47 40.60 -35.65 -36.83
N ALA A 48 40.01 -36.14 -37.93
CA ALA A 48 38.69 -35.72 -38.42
C ALA A 48 37.60 -35.80 -37.33
N GLU A 49 37.69 -36.79 -36.44
CA GLU A 49 36.89 -36.89 -35.22
C GLU A 49 37.81 -36.87 -34.00
N THR A 50 37.67 -35.83 -33.17
CA THR A 50 38.44 -35.68 -31.93
C THR A 50 37.49 -35.35 -30.79
N VAL A 51 37.42 -36.22 -29.78
CA VAL A 51 36.63 -36.01 -28.56
C VAL A 51 37.54 -35.48 -27.45
N LEU A 52 37.18 -34.34 -26.87
CA LEU A 52 37.93 -33.70 -25.80
C LEU A 52 36.99 -33.40 -24.63
N LEU A 53 37.44 -33.72 -23.43
CA LEU A 53 36.83 -33.22 -22.20
C LEU A 53 37.56 -31.94 -21.79
N ILE A 54 36.79 -30.91 -21.45
CA ILE A 54 37.29 -29.60 -21.05
C ILE A 54 36.53 -29.15 -19.80
N GLY A 55 37.28 -28.73 -18.79
CA GLY A 55 36.77 -28.26 -17.50
C GLY A 55 37.86 -28.27 -16.44
N GLU A 56 37.49 -27.89 -15.23
CA GLU A 56 38.32 -27.99 -14.04
C GLU A 56 38.47 -29.47 -13.60
N GLU A 57 39.70 -29.90 -13.31
CA GLU A 57 39.97 -31.25 -12.78
C GLU A 57 39.48 -31.41 -11.32
N GLY A 58 39.31 -30.30 -10.61
CA GLY A 58 38.78 -30.27 -9.25
C GLY A 58 37.25 -30.23 -9.25
N THR A 59 36.63 -31.20 -8.59
CA THR A 59 35.18 -31.36 -8.55
C THR A 59 34.65 -31.10 -7.13
N PRO A 60 34.41 -29.84 -6.71
CA PRO A 60 33.91 -29.58 -5.37
C PRO A 60 32.51 -30.18 -5.20
N SER A 61 32.28 -30.84 -4.07
CA SER A 61 30.95 -31.35 -3.74
C SER A 61 29.97 -30.22 -3.47
N TYR A 62 28.67 -30.51 -3.59
CA TYR A 62 27.63 -29.53 -3.25
C TYR A 62 27.76 -29.07 -1.79
N GLU A 63 28.05 -30.01 -0.87
CA GLU A 63 28.27 -29.72 0.54
C GLU A 63 29.49 -28.80 0.76
N GLU A 64 30.60 -29.07 0.06
CA GLU A 64 31.80 -28.23 0.15
C GLU A 64 31.51 -26.80 -0.32
N MET A 65 30.84 -26.66 -1.47
CA MET A 65 30.41 -25.37 -1.99
C MET A 65 29.50 -24.62 -1.01
N GLN A 66 28.48 -25.30 -0.46
CA GLN A 66 27.55 -24.72 0.52
C GLN A 66 28.28 -24.22 1.77
N LYS A 67 29.13 -25.06 2.38
CA LYS A 67 29.91 -24.68 3.57
C LYS A 67 30.83 -23.51 3.29
N ARG A 68 31.53 -23.52 2.14
CA ARG A 68 32.48 -22.46 1.80
C ARG A 68 31.81 -21.14 1.50
N ILE A 69 30.67 -21.14 0.79
CA ILE A 69 29.87 -19.94 0.57
C ILE A 69 29.30 -19.43 1.90
N GLY A 70 28.74 -20.31 2.75
CA GLY A 70 28.23 -19.94 4.08
C GLY A 70 29.27 -19.25 4.95
N ARG A 71 30.49 -19.80 5.00
CA ARG A 71 31.62 -19.21 5.73
C ARG A 71 32.01 -17.83 5.19
N LEU A 72 32.08 -17.68 3.86
CA LEU A 72 32.49 -16.43 3.24
C LEU A 72 31.43 -15.32 3.37
N ILE A 73 30.15 -15.68 3.34
CA ILE A 73 29.04 -14.72 3.45
C ILE A 73 28.75 -14.38 4.92
N HIS A 74 28.37 -15.39 5.70
CA HIS A 74 27.79 -15.27 7.04
C HIS A 74 28.75 -15.65 8.17
N GLY A 75 29.92 -16.22 7.86
CA GLY A 75 30.87 -16.68 8.87
C GLY A 75 30.48 -17.99 9.55
N GLU A 76 29.51 -18.72 9.02
CA GLU A 76 28.97 -19.96 9.60
C GLU A 76 29.02 -21.14 8.61
N ASP A 77 29.11 -22.35 9.14
CA ASP A 77 28.99 -23.57 8.33
C ASP A 77 27.54 -23.74 7.89
N TRP A 78 27.29 -23.60 6.59
CA TRP A 78 25.94 -23.68 6.06
C TRP A 78 25.38 -25.10 6.17
N ARG A 79 24.24 -25.23 6.85
CA ARG A 79 23.60 -26.52 7.08
C ARG A 79 22.76 -26.91 5.87
N THR A 80 23.14 -27.96 5.16
CA THR A 80 22.37 -28.48 4.01
C THR A 80 21.69 -29.78 4.38
N LEU A 81 20.38 -29.86 4.17
CA LEU A 81 19.55 -31.04 4.39
C LEU A 81 19.30 -31.73 3.05
N ALA A 82 19.71 -33.00 2.95
CA ALA A 82 19.37 -33.86 1.82
C ALA A 82 17.91 -34.32 1.94
N LEU A 83 17.09 -34.03 0.94
CA LEU A 83 15.72 -34.51 0.82
C LEU A 83 15.63 -35.72 -0.12
N PRO A 84 14.79 -36.73 0.18
CA PRO A 84 14.53 -37.83 -0.73
C PRO A 84 13.98 -37.32 -2.07
N LYS A 85 14.50 -37.83 -3.19
CA LYS A 85 14.11 -37.40 -4.54
C LYS A 85 12.59 -37.40 -4.77
N GLN A 86 11.84 -38.38 -4.23
CA GLN A 86 10.38 -38.41 -4.40
C GLN A 86 9.70 -37.23 -3.71
N LEU A 87 10.16 -36.87 -2.51
CA LEU A 87 9.59 -35.79 -1.71
C LEU A 87 9.92 -34.43 -2.33
N THR A 88 11.11 -34.28 -2.89
CA THR A 88 11.50 -33.06 -3.63
C THR A 88 10.80 -32.93 -4.98
N LYS A 89 10.58 -34.03 -5.71
CA LYS A 89 9.75 -34.01 -6.93
C LYS A 89 8.31 -33.60 -6.64
N LEU A 90 7.72 -34.14 -5.56
CA LEU A 90 6.38 -33.76 -5.13
C LEU A 90 6.33 -32.28 -4.69
N GLY A 91 7.32 -31.82 -3.92
CA GLY A 91 7.43 -30.43 -3.50
C GLY A 91 7.63 -29.46 -4.66
N ALA A 92 8.50 -29.79 -5.60
CA ALA A 92 8.70 -29.03 -6.84
C ALA A 92 7.43 -29.02 -7.69
N TRP A 93 6.74 -30.16 -7.84
CA TRP A 93 5.45 -30.22 -8.56
C TRP A 93 4.38 -29.34 -7.89
N VAL A 94 4.25 -29.38 -6.56
CA VAL A 94 3.32 -28.48 -5.84
C VAL A 94 3.73 -27.02 -6.05
N GLN A 95 5.03 -26.70 -5.98
CA GLN A 95 5.52 -25.35 -6.20
C GLN A 95 5.24 -24.87 -7.63
N THR A 96 5.53 -25.66 -8.66
CA THR A 96 5.38 -25.27 -10.06
C THR A 96 3.92 -25.32 -10.53
N GLU A 97 3.18 -26.41 -10.26
CA GLU A 97 1.85 -26.65 -10.84
C GLU A 97 0.69 -26.14 -9.98
N VAL A 98 0.85 -26.13 -8.64
CA VAL A 98 -0.21 -25.68 -7.72
C VAL A 98 0.01 -24.24 -7.27
N LEU A 99 1.26 -23.86 -7.01
CA LEU A 99 1.65 -22.55 -6.51
C LEU A 99 2.23 -21.63 -7.58
N ASP A 100 2.33 -22.07 -8.84
CA ASP A 100 2.85 -21.27 -9.98
C ASP A 100 4.18 -20.57 -9.68
N GLN A 101 5.08 -21.26 -8.97
CA GLN A 101 6.42 -20.76 -8.65
C GLN A 101 7.36 -21.07 -9.80
N ASP A 102 7.93 -20.03 -10.41
CA ASP A 102 9.00 -20.18 -11.37
C ASP A 102 10.25 -20.69 -10.64
N THR A 103 10.46 -22.00 -10.74
CA THR A 103 11.50 -22.72 -10.01
C THR A 103 12.63 -23.04 -10.99
N ASP A 104 13.82 -22.53 -10.66
CA ASP A 104 15.06 -22.82 -11.40
C ASP A 104 15.48 -24.29 -11.26
N ILE A 105 14.96 -25.00 -10.25
CA ILE A 105 15.21 -26.43 -10.03
C ILE A 105 14.27 -27.23 -10.92
N LYS A 106 14.78 -27.70 -12.06
CA LYS A 106 13.99 -28.50 -13.00
C LYS A 106 13.96 -29.99 -12.59
N PRO A 107 12.91 -30.75 -12.93
CA PRO A 107 12.79 -32.16 -12.55
C PRO A 107 13.97 -33.04 -12.98
N TRP A 108 14.56 -32.77 -14.15
CA TRP A 108 15.73 -33.50 -14.65
C TRP A 108 17.01 -33.23 -13.83
N MET A 109 17.14 -32.04 -13.21
CA MET A 109 18.26 -31.74 -12.32
C MET A 109 18.20 -32.57 -11.04
N ILE A 110 16.98 -32.92 -10.58
CA ILE A 110 16.76 -33.78 -9.41
C ILE A 110 17.09 -35.24 -9.74
N GLU A 111 16.99 -35.66 -10.99
CA GLU A 111 17.34 -37.04 -11.39
C GLU A 111 18.85 -37.26 -11.36
N ASN A 112 19.61 -36.29 -11.88
CA ASN A 112 21.07 -36.36 -12.01
C ASN A 112 21.83 -35.82 -10.78
N SER A 113 21.13 -35.50 -9.69
CA SER A 113 21.72 -34.84 -8.52
C SER A 113 22.65 -35.72 -7.69
N ASP A 114 22.62 -37.04 -7.90
CA ASP A 114 23.47 -37.99 -7.18
C ASP A 114 24.73 -38.33 -8.00
N ASP A 115 24.84 -37.83 -9.23
CA ASP A 115 25.94 -38.17 -10.11
C ASP A 115 27.18 -37.33 -9.77
N HIS A 116 28.28 -38.02 -9.44
CA HIS A 116 29.59 -37.42 -9.24
C HIS A 116 30.44 -37.60 -10.50
N TYR A 117 30.88 -36.50 -11.11
CA TYR A 117 31.67 -36.53 -12.33
C TYR A 117 33.06 -35.94 -12.08
N GLU A 118 34.09 -36.75 -12.34
CA GLU A 118 35.47 -36.28 -12.47
C GLU A 118 35.87 -36.34 -13.95
N ILE A 119 36.63 -35.37 -14.43
CA ILE A 119 37.03 -35.28 -15.83
C ILE A 119 38.53 -35.41 -16.00
N ASP A 120 38.93 -36.22 -16.99
CA ASP A 120 40.31 -36.34 -17.42
C ASP A 120 40.56 -35.45 -18.65
N ILE A 121 41.28 -34.34 -18.43
CA ILE A 121 41.62 -33.38 -19.48
C ILE A 121 42.96 -33.69 -20.17
N SER A 122 43.57 -34.86 -19.94
CA SER A 122 44.86 -35.24 -20.51
C SER A 122 44.89 -35.10 -22.04
N ARG A 123 43.80 -35.47 -22.73
CA ARG A 123 43.69 -35.30 -24.19
C ARG A 123 43.71 -33.82 -24.62
N ALA A 124 43.04 -32.95 -23.88
CA ALA A 124 43.03 -31.51 -24.17
C ALA A 124 44.43 -30.89 -23.92
N LYS A 125 45.11 -31.34 -22.87
CA LYS A 125 46.51 -30.96 -22.58
C LYS A 125 47.45 -31.39 -23.70
N THR A 126 47.38 -32.65 -24.15
CA THR A 126 48.30 -33.18 -25.17
C THR A 126 48.01 -32.61 -26.56
N LEU A 127 46.74 -32.61 -27.00
CA LEU A 127 46.38 -32.25 -28.37
C LEU A 127 46.26 -30.74 -28.59
N LEU A 128 45.82 -29.98 -27.58
CA LEU A 128 45.62 -28.53 -27.69
C LEU A 128 46.63 -27.72 -26.88
N GLY A 129 47.42 -28.33 -26.00
CA GLY A 129 48.20 -27.58 -25.01
C GLY A 129 47.30 -26.81 -24.05
N TRP A 130 46.05 -27.24 -23.87
CA TRP A 130 45.02 -26.53 -23.13
C TRP A 130 44.91 -27.06 -21.70
N ALA A 131 44.76 -26.14 -20.74
CA ALA A 131 44.43 -26.41 -19.36
C ALA A 131 43.59 -25.24 -18.83
N PRO A 132 42.66 -25.48 -17.88
CA PRO A 132 41.89 -24.41 -17.26
C PRO A 132 42.83 -23.43 -16.58
N ARG A 133 42.60 -22.13 -16.78
CA ARG A 133 43.36 -21.05 -16.12
C ARG A 133 42.59 -20.47 -14.95
N HIS A 134 41.27 -20.63 -14.95
CA HIS A 134 40.39 -20.17 -13.91
C HIS A 134 39.90 -21.35 -13.06
N SER A 135 39.73 -21.08 -11.77
CA SER A 135 39.22 -22.03 -10.78
C SER A 135 38.04 -21.40 -10.06
N LEU A 136 36.92 -22.12 -9.98
CA LEU A 136 35.73 -21.62 -9.29
C LEU A 136 36.03 -21.37 -7.80
N LEU A 137 36.72 -22.31 -7.15
CA LEU A 137 37.04 -22.21 -5.72
C LEU A 137 37.96 -21.02 -5.39
N ASP A 138 38.88 -20.69 -6.30
CA ASP A 138 39.82 -19.58 -6.11
C ASP A 138 39.19 -18.22 -6.44
N THR A 139 38.20 -18.19 -7.33
CA THR A 139 37.46 -16.96 -7.69
C THR A 139 36.31 -16.67 -6.73
N LEU A 140 35.80 -17.68 -6.01
CA LEU A 140 34.67 -17.55 -5.09
C LEU A 140 34.84 -16.46 -4.01
N PRO A 141 36.00 -16.31 -3.33
CA PRO A 141 36.20 -15.25 -2.35
C PRO A 141 36.05 -13.84 -2.96
N GLU A 142 36.55 -13.65 -4.18
CA GLU A 142 36.45 -12.37 -4.90
C GLU A 142 35.00 -12.08 -5.32
N MET A 143 34.27 -13.10 -5.80
CA MET A 143 32.84 -12.97 -6.13
C MET A 143 32.02 -12.53 -4.91
N ILE A 144 32.26 -13.17 -3.75
CA ILE A 144 31.54 -12.86 -2.50
C ILE A 144 31.99 -11.51 -1.93
N ARG A 145 33.27 -11.15 -2.06
CA ARG A 145 33.76 -9.82 -1.68
C ARG A 145 33.03 -8.72 -2.46
N ARG A 146 32.87 -8.87 -3.78
CA ARG A 146 32.11 -7.92 -4.61
C ARG A 146 30.64 -7.85 -4.21
N LEU A 147 30.00 -9.01 -3.98
CA LEU A 147 28.62 -9.07 -3.48
C LEU A 147 28.45 -8.32 -2.15
N LYS A 148 29.35 -8.51 -1.19
CA LYS A 148 29.26 -7.84 0.12
C LYS A 148 29.57 -6.34 0.06
N GLN A 149 30.26 -5.89 -0.99
CA GLN A 149 30.57 -4.47 -1.18
C GLN A 149 29.40 -3.72 -1.80
N ASP A 150 28.78 -4.30 -2.83
CA ASP A 150 27.67 -3.70 -3.56
C ASP A 150 26.69 -4.80 -3.99
N PRO A 151 25.75 -5.18 -3.11
CA PRO A 151 24.78 -6.21 -3.42
C PRO A 151 23.89 -5.86 -4.61
N THR A 152 23.42 -4.61 -4.69
CA THR A 152 22.46 -4.21 -5.73
C THR A 152 23.09 -4.29 -7.13
N ASP A 153 24.28 -3.71 -7.33
CA ASP A 153 24.96 -3.77 -8.62
C ASP A 153 25.42 -5.19 -8.96
N TRP A 154 25.83 -5.97 -7.95
CA TRP A 154 26.20 -7.37 -8.16
C TRP A 154 25.01 -8.19 -8.65
N TYR A 155 23.81 -7.99 -8.08
CA TYR A 155 22.59 -8.68 -8.53
C TYR A 155 22.27 -8.28 -9.97
N ALA A 156 22.30 -6.98 -10.29
CA ALA A 156 22.01 -6.46 -11.62
C ALA A 156 22.97 -7.03 -12.68
N ALA A 157 24.28 -7.01 -12.40
CA ALA A 157 25.31 -7.55 -13.28
C ALA A 157 25.17 -9.07 -13.53
N ASN A 158 24.61 -9.80 -12.55
CA ASN A 158 24.39 -11.25 -12.62
C ASN A 158 22.98 -11.63 -13.07
N LYS A 159 22.17 -10.67 -13.55
CA LYS A 159 20.77 -10.88 -14.00
C LYS A 159 19.89 -11.49 -12.90
N LEU A 160 20.17 -11.13 -11.66
CA LEU A 160 19.32 -11.41 -10.50
C LEU A 160 18.53 -10.15 -10.16
N ASP A 161 17.50 -10.29 -9.31
CA ASP A 161 16.59 -9.22 -8.92
C ASP A 161 17.20 -8.26 -7.89
N PRO A 162 17.69 -7.05 -8.28
CA PRO A 162 18.42 -6.16 -7.36
C PRO A 162 17.57 -5.59 -6.21
N PRO A 163 16.29 -5.20 -6.40
CA PRO A 163 15.36 -4.82 -5.35
C PRO A 163 15.35 -5.71 -4.10
N VAL A 164 15.54 -7.02 -4.24
CA VAL A 164 15.52 -7.99 -3.12
C VAL A 164 16.64 -7.75 -2.09
N VAL A 165 17.74 -7.13 -2.52
CA VAL A 165 18.91 -6.81 -1.69
C VAL A 165 19.06 -5.33 -1.41
N ALA A 166 18.21 -4.47 -1.98
CA ALA A 166 18.26 -3.03 -1.78
C ALA A 166 18.06 -2.59 -0.31
N ALA A 167 17.48 -3.43 0.53
CA ALA A 167 17.34 -3.19 1.98
C ALA A 167 18.35 -3.98 2.84
N SER A 168 19.38 -4.57 2.22
CA SER A 168 20.40 -5.35 2.92
C SER A 168 21.33 -4.46 3.76
N ASP A 169 21.99 -5.05 4.77
CA ASP A 169 22.88 -4.30 5.66
C ASP A 169 23.99 -3.54 4.92
N PRO A 170 24.64 -4.09 3.87
CA PRO A 170 25.63 -3.33 3.09
C PRO A 170 25.05 -2.07 2.42
N GLU A 171 23.83 -2.13 1.89
CA GLU A 171 23.16 -0.98 1.28
C GLU A 171 22.87 0.12 2.30
N ILE A 172 22.45 -0.28 3.51
CA ILE A 172 22.24 0.66 4.61
C ILE A 172 23.56 1.29 5.08
N GLU A 173 24.66 0.53 5.13
CA GLU A 173 25.99 1.07 5.43
C GLU A 173 26.47 2.04 4.34
N GLN A 174 26.22 1.73 3.06
CA GLN A 174 26.51 2.65 1.96
C GLN A 174 25.69 3.94 2.09
N ALA A 175 24.40 3.82 2.41
CA ALA A 175 23.54 4.97 2.67
C ALA A 175 24.09 5.80 3.86
N GLU A 176 24.49 5.18 4.97
CA GLU A 176 25.13 5.89 6.10
C GLU A 176 26.37 6.67 5.64
N ARG A 177 27.24 6.06 4.83
CA ARG A 177 28.43 6.76 4.28
C ARG A 177 28.03 7.93 3.39
N ARG A 178 27.01 7.76 2.55
CA ARG A 178 26.46 8.82 1.68
C ARG A 178 25.92 9.99 2.49
N LEU A 179 25.19 9.70 3.57
CA LEU A 179 24.65 10.72 4.49
C LEU A 179 25.72 11.51 5.25
N LYS A 180 26.94 10.98 5.37
CA LYS A 180 28.12 11.71 5.89
C LYS A 180 28.77 12.62 4.84
N GLY A 181 28.53 12.35 3.55
CA GLY A 181 29.00 13.16 2.43
C GLY A 181 28.24 14.48 2.25
N PRO A 182 28.63 15.30 1.25
CA PRO A 182 27.88 16.49 0.89
C PRO A 182 26.51 16.11 0.31
N LEU A 183 25.49 16.91 0.63
CA LEU A 183 24.16 16.77 0.01
C LEU A 183 24.23 17.16 -1.47
N GLU A 184 23.39 16.56 -2.31
CA GLU A 184 23.33 16.84 -3.75
C GLU A 184 23.13 18.33 -4.06
N ARG A 185 22.24 18.99 -3.31
CA ARG A 185 22.02 20.42 -3.39
C ARG A 185 22.58 21.13 -2.17
N SER A 186 23.24 22.25 -2.41
CA SER A 186 23.75 23.09 -1.33
C SER A 186 22.59 23.66 -0.50
N LYS A 187 22.89 24.00 0.76
CA LYS A 187 21.90 24.67 1.64
C LYS A 187 21.40 25.98 1.03
N GLU A 188 22.24 26.69 0.28
CA GLU A 188 21.91 27.96 -0.36
C GLU A 188 20.94 27.76 -1.52
N ASP A 189 21.14 26.72 -2.34
CA ASP A 189 20.24 26.38 -3.45
C ASP A 189 18.84 25.99 -2.97
N VAL A 190 18.78 25.20 -1.89
CA VAL A 190 17.51 24.81 -1.25
C VAL A 190 16.80 26.05 -0.70
N GLU A 191 17.51 26.94 -0.02
CA GLU A 191 16.94 28.19 0.49
C GLU A 191 16.43 29.11 -0.62
N ALA A 192 17.18 29.23 -1.72
CA ALA A 192 16.78 30.01 -2.89
C ALA A 192 15.52 29.42 -3.53
N ALA A 193 15.43 28.10 -3.67
CA ALA A 193 14.25 27.41 -4.19
C ALA A 193 13.01 27.65 -3.31
N ILE A 194 13.13 27.50 -1.99
CA ILE A 194 12.04 27.79 -1.04
C ILE A 194 11.60 29.26 -1.15
N LYS A 195 12.55 30.19 -1.27
CA LYS A 195 12.26 31.63 -1.43
C LYS A 195 11.48 31.90 -2.72
N ARG A 196 11.89 31.31 -3.85
CA ARG A 196 11.21 31.45 -5.14
C ARG A 196 9.80 30.86 -5.12
N HIS A 197 9.63 29.66 -4.56
CA HIS A 197 8.31 29.04 -4.44
C HIS A 197 7.39 29.89 -3.57
N ARG A 198 7.90 30.37 -2.42
CA ARG A 198 7.17 31.26 -1.54
C ARG A 198 6.71 32.55 -2.23
N SER A 199 7.58 33.23 -2.97
CA SER A 199 7.20 34.48 -3.65
C SER A 199 6.05 34.29 -4.65
N ARG A 200 5.93 33.09 -5.24
CA ARG A 200 4.82 32.75 -6.16
C ARG A 200 3.51 32.41 -5.43
N THR A 201 3.56 32.11 -4.14
CA THR A 201 2.43 31.60 -3.35
C THR A 201 2.01 32.52 -2.21
N LEU A 202 2.58 33.74 -2.12
CA LEU A 202 2.20 34.74 -1.08
C LEU A 202 0.73 35.17 -1.14
N TRP A 203 0.07 35.00 -2.29
CA TRP A 203 -1.36 35.27 -2.43
C TRP A 203 -2.22 34.29 -1.61
N ALA A 204 -1.77 33.06 -1.34
CA ALA A 204 -2.57 32.05 -0.66
C ALA A 204 -2.91 32.43 0.80
N PRO A 205 -1.95 32.87 1.65
CA PRO A 205 -2.29 33.42 2.97
C PRO A 205 -3.19 34.67 2.91
N MET A 206 -3.09 35.49 1.85
CA MET A 206 -3.98 36.64 1.67
C MET A 206 -5.41 36.20 1.36
N THR A 207 -5.58 35.14 0.54
CA THR A 207 -6.88 34.51 0.30
C THR A 207 -7.46 33.96 1.61
N ASN A 208 -6.64 33.34 2.47
CA ASN A 208 -7.10 32.92 3.80
C ASN A 208 -7.56 34.09 4.67
N ALA A 209 -6.87 35.23 4.61
CA ALA A 209 -7.34 36.42 5.31
C ALA A 209 -8.71 36.90 4.78
N ALA A 210 -8.92 36.86 3.46
CA ALA A 210 -10.21 37.18 2.87
C ALA A 210 -11.32 36.18 3.27
N LEU A 211 -11.02 34.87 3.29
CA LEU A 211 -11.93 33.84 3.79
C LEU A 211 -12.24 34.02 5.29
N GLY A 212 -11.26 34.44 6.08
CA GLY A 212 -11.46 34.79 7.49
C GLY A 212 -12.44 35.95 7.65
N LEU A 213 -12.30 37.01 6.86
CA LEU A 213 -13.24 38.13 6.84
C LEU A 213 -14.64 37.71 6.34
N TRP A 214 -14.72 36.77 5.39
CA TRP A 214 -15.98 36.18 4.94
C TRP A 214 -16.69 35.43 6.08
N LEU A 215 -15.95 34.63 6.87
CA LEU A 215 -16.52 33.95 8.05
C LEU A 215 -16.99 34.94 9.12
N VAL A 216 -16.35 36.10 9.26
CA VAL A 216 -16.82 37.12 10.21
C VAL A 216 -18.19 37.68 9.83
N THR A 217 -18.48 37.81 8.53
CA THR A 217 -19.77 38.36 8.07
C THR A 217 -20.83 37.29 7.81
N SER A 218 -20.42 36.02 7.65
CA SER A 218 -21.29 34.87 7.35
C SER A 218 -22.49 34.73 8.31
N PRO A 219 -22.33 34.79 9.64
CA PRO A 219 -23.47 34.60 10.56
C PRO A 219 -24.61 35.59 10.35
N MET A 220 -24.28 36.82 9.93
CA MET A 220 -25.26 37.86 9.64
C MET A 220 -25.91 37.69 8.27
N THR A 221 -25.23 37.08 7.30
CA THR A 221 -25.79 36.86 5.95
C THR A 221 -26.64 35.61 5.87
N VAL A 222 -26.32 34.58 6.65
CA VAL A 222 -27.10 33.32 6.73
C VAL A 222 -28.13 33.31 7.86
N GLY A 223 -28.22 34.39 8.65
CA GLY A 223 -29.25 34.56 9.69
C GLY A 223 -29.05 33.67 10.93
N LEU A 224 -27.82 33.39 11.36
CA LEU A 224 -27.56 32.53 12.53
C LEU A 224 -28.01 33.14 13.86
N PHE A 225 -28.16 34.47 13.92
CA PHE A 225 -28.67 35.16 15.11
C PHE A 225 -30.17 35.43 15.05
N ASP A 226 -30.83 35.10 13.94
CA ASP A 226 -32.26 35.33 13.77
C ASP A 226 -33.07 34.29 14.56
N PRO A 227 -34.28 34.64 15.03
CA PRO A 227 -35.16 33.68 15.69
C PRO A 227 -35.51 32.51 14.76
N VAL A 228 -35.20 31.29 15.20
CA VAL A 228 -35.43 30.07 14.41
C VAL A 228 -36.31 29.06 15.13
N THR A 229 -37.35 28.57 14.45
CA THR A 229 -38.12 27.40 14.91
C THR A 229 -37.83 26.23 13.97
N ALA A 230 -37.01 25.30 14.44
CA ALA A 230 -36.62 24.11 13.70
C ALA A 230 -37.15 22.85 14.40
N ALA A 231 -37.52 21.85 13.62
CA ALA A 231 -37.84 20.52 14.15
C ALA A 231 -36.60 19.87 14.77
N MET A 232 -36.82 18.89 15.64
CA MET A 232 -35.73 18.10 16.20
C MET A 232 -35.05 17.29 15.07
N PRO A 233 -33.71 17.28 14.99
CA PRO A 233 -33.00 16.52 13.98
C PRO A 233 -33.35 15.01 14.06
N PRO A 234 -33.63 14.33 12.93
CA PRO A 234 -34.08 12.93 12.92
C PRO A 234 -33.13 11.94 13.60
N ALA A 235 -31.82 12.18 13.51
CA ALA A 235 -30.78 11.30 14.03
C ALA A 235 -30.31 11.69 15.44
N LEU A 236 -30.95 12.66 16.10
CA LEU A 236 -30.53 13.09 17.42
C LEU A 236 -30.98 12.08 18.50
N GLY A 237 -30.03 11.54 19.25
CA GLY A 237 -30.29 10.59 20.35
C GLY A 237 -30.12 11.15 21.76
N HIS A 238 -29.63 12.38 21.90
CA HIS A 238 -29.35 13.01 23.19
C HIS A 238 -29.92 14.44 23.25
N ALA A 239 -30.02 14.99 24.45
CA ALA A 239 -30.42 16.39 24.62
C ALA A 239 -29.37 17.32 24.00
N VAL A 240 -29.85 18.36 23.30
CA VAL A 240 -29.03 19.46 22.78
C VAL A 240 -29.67 20.78 23.19
N ALA A 241 -28.88 21.85 23.12
CA ALA A 241 -29.36 23.20 23.38
C ALA A 241 -30.52 23.60 22.44
N GLU A 242 -31.25 24.65 22.82
CA GLU A 242 -32.30 25.22 21.99
C GLU A 242 -31.77 25.66 20.61
N PRO A 243 -32.57 25.57 19.53
CA PRO A 243 -32.16 25.93 18.18
C PRO A 243 -31.47 27.30 18.06
N GLN A 244 -31.98 28.30 18.76
CA GLN A 244 -31.43 29.65 18.79
C GLN A 244 -30.02 29.67 19.40
N LEU A 245 -29.82 28.97 20.53
CA LEU A 245 -28.52 28.93 21.19
C LEU A 245 -27.49 28.15 20.36
N ARG A 246 -27.91 27.08 19.69
CA ARG A 246 -27.07 26.29 18.76
C ARG A 246 -26.52 27.16 17.63
N ASN A 247 -27.40 27.86 16.92
CA ASN A 247 -27.00 28.73 15.81
C ASN A 247 -26.21 29.95 16.28
N ALA A 248 -26.61 30.60 17.38
CA ALA A 248 -25.87 31.72 17.94
C ALA A 248 -24.44 31.30 18.37
N SER A 249 -24.29 30.12 18.96
CA SER A 249 -22.97 29.59 19.36
C SER A 249 -22.09 29.31 18.14
N LEU A 250 -22.67 28.74 17.07
CA LEU A 250 -21.97 28.58 15.80
C LEU A 250 -21.56 29.95 15.22
N GLY A 251 -22.47 30.92 15.21
CA GLY A 251 -22.19 32.26 14.69
C GLY A 251 -21.06 32.97 15.43
N VAL A 252 -21.00 32.85 16.77
CA VAL A 252 -19.86 33.34 17.55
C VAL A 252 -18.58 32.58 17.19
N SER A 253 -18.65 31.25 17.02
CA SER A 253 -17.52 30.43 16.58
C SER A 253 -16.99 30.85 15.21
N GLU A 254 -17.86 31.13 14.24
CA GLU A 254 -17.49 31.63 12.90
C GLU A 254 -16.78 32.98 12.98
N ILE A 255 -17.30 33.94 13.76
CA ILE A 255 -16.67 35.26 13.95
C ILE A 255 -15.28 35.12 14.57
N VAL A 256 -15.17 34.36 15.67
CA VAL A 256 -13.88 34.17 16.37
C VAL A 256 -12.88 33.45 15.46
N SER A 257 -13.31 32.38 14.79
CA SER A 257 -12.46 31.62 13.87
C SER A 257 -12.02 32.49 12.70
N GLY A 258 -12.91 33.28 12.11
CA GLY A 258 -12.62 34.19 11.00
C GLY A 258 -11.60 35.28 11.35
N LEU A 259 -11.73 35.89 12.54
CA LEU A 259 -10.75 36.85 13.05
C LEU A 259 -9.38 36.19 13.27
N LEU A 260 -9.36 35.01 13.90
CA LEU A 260 -8.11 34.27 14.15
C LEU A 260 -7.43 33.83 12.85
N VAL A 261 -8.19 33.31 11.89
CA VAL A 261 -7.71 32.94 10.55
C VAL A 261 -7.08 34.16 9.87
N THR A 262 -7.75 35.32 9.92
CA THR A 262 -7.24 36.58 9.35
C THR A 262 -5.89 36.97 9.96
N VAL A 263 -5.80 37.00 11.29
CA VAL A 263 -4.58 37.38 12.01
C VAL A 263 -3.44 36.40 11.72
N PHE A 264 -3.70 35.10 11.86
CA PHE A 264 -2.67 34.06 11.71
C PHE A 264 -2.21 33.89 10.27
N ALA A 265 -3.10 34.02 9.29
CA ALA A 265 -2.74 33.95 7.88
C ALA A 265 -1.80 35.11 7.48
N LEU A 266 -2.11 36.35 7.89
CA LEU A 266 -1.25 37.51 7.66
C LEU A 266 0.09 37.39 8.39
N MET A 267 0.08 36.92 9.64
CA MET A 267 1.30 36.66 10.40
C MET A 267 2.20 35.59 9.74
N GLY A 268 1.59 34.54 9.18
CA GLY A 268 2.27 33.47 8.45
C GLY A 268 2.99 33.93 7.16
N MET A 269 2.65 35.11 6.64
CA MET A 269 3.38 35.74 5.53
C MET A 269 4.80 36.16 5.94
N SER A 270 5.10 36.28 7.23
CA SER A 270 6.46 36.60 7.71
C SER A 270 7.35 35.34 7.74
N ARG A 271 8.65 35.46 7.39
CA ARG A 271 9.55 34.28 7.32
C ARG A 271 9.72 33.61 8.69
N ARG A 272 9.68 34.39 9.76
CA ARG A 272 9.91 33.94 11.13
C ARG A 272 8.74 33.10 11.70
N TRP A 273 7.51 33.35 11.24
CA TRP A 273 6.30 32.78 11.83
C TRP A 273 5.60 31.80 10.87
N ARG A 274 6.35 31.16 9.96
CA ARG A 274 5.78 30.22 8.97
C ARG A 274 5.00 29.07 9.61
N TRP A 275 5.43 28.62 10.78
CA TRP A 275 4.75 27.55 11.51
C TRP A 275 3.30 27.90 11.89
N VAL A 276 2.96 29.20 11.97
CA VAL A 276 1.59 29.68 12.25
C VAL A 276 0.60 29.24 11.17
N GLN A 277 1.05 28.91 9.96
CA GLN A 277 0.18 28.33 8.94
C GLN A 277 -0.46 27.00 9.37
N TRP A 278 0.20 26.21 10.22
CA TRP A 278 -0.42 25.02 10.82
C TRP A 278 -1.56 25.38 11.77
N ILE A 279 -1.45 26.49 12.52
CA ILE A 279 -2.57 27.00 13.32
C ILE A 279 -3.74 27.40 12.41
N THR A 280 -3.46 28.11 11.31
CA THR A 280 -4.50 28.48 10.33
C THR A 280 -5.17 27.24 9.73
N ALA A 281 -4.41 26.19 9.39
CA ALA A 281 -4.97 24.93 8.92
C ALA A 281 -5.85 24.26 9.99
N SER A 282 -5.40 24.18 11.24
CA SER A 282 -6.20 23.63 12.34
C SER A 282 -7.50 24.41 12.58
N LEU A 283 -7.50 25.73 12.39
CA LEU A 283 -8.73 26.53 12.42
C LEU A 283 -9.67 26.18 11.27
N GLY A 284 -9.15 25.91 10.07
CA GLY A 284 -9.95 25.41 8.95
C GLY A 284 -10.61 24.06 9.26
N VAL A 285 -9.87 23.14 9.89
CA VAL A 285 -10.40 21.86 10.37
C VAL A 285 -11.50 22.08 11.42
N TRP A 286 -11.31 23.03 12.35
CA TRP A 286 -12.34 23.40 13.32
C TRP A 286 -13.59 23.96 12.65
N VAL A 287 -13.46 24.86 11.67
CA VAL A 287 -14.59 25.43 10.93
C VAL A 287 -15.42 24.33 10.27
N MET A 288 -14.79 23.31 9.68
CA MET A 288 -15.52 22.17 9.11
C MET A 288 -16.30 21.35 10.15
N LEU A 289 -15.75 21.22 11.36
CA LEU A 289 -16.31 20.39 12.43
C LEU A 289 -17.39 21.12 13.26
N ALA A 290 -17.27 22.45 13.40
CA ALA A 290 -18.12 23.25 14.28
C ALA A 290 -19.63 23.13 13.98
N PRO A 291 -20.12 23.17 12.72
CA PRO A 291 -21.54 22.99 12.42
C PRO A 291 -22.10 21.65 12.91
N LEU A 292 -21.29 20.59 12.91
CA LEU A 292 -21.69 19.26 13.38
C LEU A 292 -21.75 19.23 14.91
N LEU A 293 -20.75 19.79 15.60
CA LEU A 293 -20.69 19.84 17.07
C LEU A 293 -21.82 20.68 17.67
N PHE A 294 -22.10 21.84 17.08
CA PHE A 294 -23.20 22.69 17.52
C PHE A 294 -24.56 22.19 17.04
N TRP A 295 -24.59 21.16 16.18
CA TRP A 295 -25.77 20.74 15.45
C TRP A 295 -26.45 21.96 14.83
N THR A 296 -25.89 22.59 13.79
CA THR A 296 -26.55 23.77 13.21
C THR A 296 -27.95 23.44 12.69
N THR A 297 -28.88 24.39 12.73
CA THR A 297 -30.15 24.26 12.00
C THR A 297 -30.09 24.88 10.61
N SER A 298 -29.01 25.60 10.29
CA SER A 298 -28.80 26.23 8.99
C SER A 298 -28.02 25.33 8.03
N ALA A 299 -28.72 24.85 7.00
CA ALA A 299 -28.10 24.09 5.91
C ALA A 299 -27.05 24.92 5.14
N ALA A 300 -27.28 26.23 5.03
CA ALA A 300 -26.36 27.15 4.38
C ALA A 300 -25.04 27.28 5.15
N ALA A 301 -25.12 27.45 6.47
CA ALA A 301 -23.93 27.50 7.33
C ALA A 301 -23.13 26.20 7.25
N TYR A 302 -23.80 25.04 7.36
CA TYR A 302 -23.12 23.75 7.22
C TYR A 302 -22.36 23.61 5.89
N ALA A 303 -22.98 24.01 4.77
CA ALA A 303 -22.37 23.92 3.45
C ALA A 303 -21.18 24.90 3.28
N ILE A 304 -21.35 26.15 3.73
CA ILE A 304 -20.33 27.19 3.63
C ILE A 304 -19.12 26.81 4.49
N ASP A 305 -19.33 26.44 5.75
CA ASP A 305 -18.25 26.12 6.69
C ASP A 305 -17.45 24.90 6.25
N THR A 306 -18.13 23.87 5.72
CA THR A 306 -17.43 22.70 5.15
C THR A 306 -16.50 23.11 4.01
N LEU A 307 -16.98 23.94 3.07
CA LEU A 307 -16.20 24.39 1.92
C LEU A 307 -15.08 25.36 2.31
N VAL A 308 -15.41 26.39 3.09
CA VAL A 308 -14.47 27.43 3.53
C VAL A 308 -13.38 26.82 4.40
N GLY A 309 -13.72 25.91 5.32
CA GLY A 309 -12.73 25.23 6.14
C GLY A 309 -11.74 24.38 5.31
N MET A 310 -12.21 23.66 4.28
CA MET A 310 -11.31 22.96 3.34
C MET A 310 -10.39 23.93 2.59
N LEU A 311 -10.93 25.04 2.09
CA LEU A 311 -10.15 26.06 1.39
C LEU A 311 -9.10 26.70 2.31
N ILE A 312 -9.44 26.95 3.57
CA ILE A 312 -8.52 27.49 4.57
C ILE A 312 -7.30 26.57 4.73
N VAL A 313 -7.53 25.25 4.87
CA VAL A 313 -6.45 24.26 4.94
C VAL A 313 -5.61 24.27 3.66
N ALA A 314 -6.25 24.26 2.49
CA ALA A 314 -5.55 24.23 1.21
C ALA A 314 -4.62 25.43 1.00
N PHE A 315 -5.11 26.64 1.23
CA PHE A 315 -4.30 27.85 1.10
C PHE A 315 -3.29 28.03 2.25
N ALA A 316 -3.47 27.35 3.39
CA ALA A 316 -2.54 27.40 4.51
C ALA A 316 -1.32 26.49 4.32
N VAL A 317 -1.52 25.24 3.88
CA VAL A 317 -0.45 24.21 3.91
C VAL A 317 -0.23 23.42 2.62
N MET A 318 -1.17 23.45 1.65
CA MET A 318 -1.02 22.74 0.37
C MET A 318 -0.29 23.59 -0.68
N ILE A 319 -0.69 24.85 -0.82
CA ILE A 319 -0.16 25.76 -1.85
C ILE A 319 1.18 26.38 -1.45
N PRO A 320 1.36 26.95 -0.25
CA PRO A 320 2.66 27.49 0.16
C PRO A 320 3.65 26.38 0.53
N PRO A 321 4.97 26.67 0.53
CA PRO A 321 5.97 25.70 0.99
C PRO A 321 5.65 25.24 2.40
N THR A 322 5.38 23.94 2.57
CA THR A 322 4.89 23.38 3.82
C THR A 322 5.88 23.65 4.97
N PRO A 323 5.43 24.27 6.08
CA PRO A 323 6.29 24.53 7.22
C PRO A 323 6.73 23.23 7.90
N GLY A 324 7.99 23.16 8.33
CA GLY A 324 8.52 22.05 9.13
C GLY A 324 9.41 21.07 8.37
N ILE A 325 9.39 21.08 7.03
CA ILE A 325 10.27 20.22 6.22
C ILE A 325 11.73 20.64 6.39
N SER A 326 12.59 19.67 6.67
CA SER A 326 14.02 19.88 6.87
C SER A 326 14.71 20.21 5.55
N ARG A 327 15.73 21.07 5.62
CA ARG A 327 16.54 21.41 4.43
C ARG A 327 17.27 20.20 3.86
N ARG A 328 17.61 19.22 4.71
CA ARG A 328 18.23 17.95 4.30
C ARG A 328 17.27 17.13 3.45
N ALA A 329 15.98 17.12 3.82
CA ALA A 329 14.96 16.44 3.03
C ALA A 329 14.77 17.09 1.65
N LEU A 330 14.84 18.41 1.56
CA LEU A 330 14.71 19.13 0.28
C LEU A 330 16.00 19.19 -0.55
N ALA A 331 17.11 18.61 -0.05
CA ALA A 331 18.39 18.70 -0.71
C ALA A 331 18.59 17.68 -1.82
N ALA A 332 17.69 16.70 -1.94
CA ALA A 332 17.66 15.71 -3.00
C ALA A 332 16.29 15.73 -3.68
N ASP A 333 16.27 15.47 -4.98
CA ASP A 333 15.04 15.44 -5.76
C ASP A 333 14.47 14.01 -5.93
N ASP A 334 15.17 12.97 -5.44
CA ASP A 334 14.71 11.57 -5.52
C ASP A 334 13.34 11.37 -4.87
N ASP A 335 12.43 10.74 -5.62
CA ASP A 335 11.05 10.44 -5.24
C ASP A 335 10.73 8.95 -5.16
N ILE A 336 11.66 8.07 -5.55
CA ILE A 336 11.49 6.62 -5.49
C ILE A 336 12.18 6.04 -4.23
N PRO A 337 11.46 5.25 -3.41
CA PRO A 337 12.03 4.60 -2.25
C PRO A 337 13.14 3.59 -2.59
N LEU A 338 14.02 3.31 -1.61
CA LEU A 338 15.13 2.38 -1.80
C LEU A 338 14.62 0.97 -2.15
N GLY A 339 15.01 0.47 -3.32
CA GLY A 339 14.61 -0.84 -3.84
C GLY A 339 13.26 -0.86 -4.56
N TRP A 340 12.59 0.28 -4.70
CA TRP A 340 11.31 0.34 -5.42
C TRP A 340 11.55 0.71 -6.89
N THR A 341 10.62 0.33 -7.77
CA THR A 341 10.65 0.71 -9.20
C THR A 341 9.83 1.96 -9.53
N TYR A 342 8.93 2.37 -8.64
CA TYR A 342 8.08 3.54 -8.81
C TYR A 342 7.92 4.31 -7.49
N SER A 343 7.42 5.54 -7.60
CA SER A 343 7.11 6.36 -6.44
C SER A 343 5.63 6.21 -6.05
N PRO A 344 5.32 5.67 -4.85
CA PRO A 344 3.94 5.50 -4.39
C PRO A 344 3.25 6.83 -4.04
N SER A 345 4.02 7.91 -3.90
CA SER A 345 3.51 9.27 -3.63
C SER A 345 3.26 10.11 -4.89
N THR A 346 3.41 9.53 -6.09
CA THR A 346 3.07 10.22 -7.34
C THR A 346 1.62 10.70 -7.34
N PHE A 347 1.32 11.80 -8.05
CA PHE A 347 -0.06 12.28 -8.10
C PHE A 347 -0.97 11.31 -8.85
N THR A 348 -0.45 10.62 -9.87
CA THR A 348 -1.20 9.59 -10.59
C THR A 348 -1.74 8.49 -9.67
N GLN A 349 -1.00 8.12 -8.61
CA GLN A 349 -1.44 7.13 -7.60
C GLN A 349 -2.41 7.72 -6.57
N ARG A 350 -2.35 9.04 -6.30
CA ARG A 350 -3.15 9.71 -5.27
C ARG A 350 -4.47 10.30 -5.79
N ILE A 351 -4.55 10.67 -7.07
CA ILE A 351 -5.80 11.17 -7.69
C ILE A 351 -6.96 10.17 -7.56
N PRO A 352 -6.79 8.83 -7.75
CA PRO A 352 -7.86 7.87 -7.48
C PRO A 352 -8.41 7.98 -6.07
N ILE A 353 -7.51 8.12 -5.10
CA ILE A 353 -7.90 8.24 -3.69
C ILE A 353 -8.72 9.51 -3.46
N VAL A 354 -8.23 10.65 -3.96
CA VAL A 354 -8.92 11.94 -3.82
C VAL A 354 -10.27 11.93 -4.54
N ALA A 355 -10.35 11.37 -5.74
CA ALA A 355 -11.58 11.29 -6.54
C ALA A 355 -12.64 10.41 -5.85
N LEU A 356 -12.23 9.25 -5.33
CA LEU A 356 -13.10 8.36 -4.55
C LEU A 356 -13.53 9.01 -3.24
N ALA A 357 -12.64 9.71 -2.54
CA ALA A 357 -13.00 10.46 -1.34
C ALA A 357 -14.04 11.56 -1.60
N PHE A 358 -14.06 12.20 -2.79
CA PHE A 358 -15.14 13.09 -3.18
C PHE A 358 -16.49 12.38 -3.30
N VAL A 359 -16.53 11.16 -3.84
CA VAL A 359 -17.76 10.35 -3.88
C VAL A 359 -18.24 10.08 -2.44
N GLY A 360 -17.32 9.66 -1.57
CA GLY A 360 -17.60 9.46 -0.14
C GLY A 360 -18.14 10.71 0.54
N LEU A 361 -17.52 11.88 0.27
CA LEU A 361 -17.96 13.17 0.78
C LEU A 361 -19.37 13.52 0.32
N PHE A 362 -19.69 13.38 -0.97
CA PHE A 362 -21.01 13.75 -1.48
C PHE A 362 -22.12 12.88 -0.90
N VAL A 363 -21.88 11.57 -0.79
CA VAL A 363 -22.84 10.65 -0.16
C VAL A 363 -23.00 10.97 1.32
N SER A 364 -21.89 11.08 2.06
CA SER A 364 -21.91 11.34 3.51
C SER A 364 -22.55 12.69 3.84
N ARG A 365 -22.23 13.74 3.06
CA ARG A 365 -22.82 15.07 3.23
C ARG A 365 -24.33 15.07 2.96
N TYR A 366 -24.79 14.28 1.98
CA TYR A 366 -26.23 14.14 1.70
C TYR A 366 -26.96 13.42 2.86
N LEU A 367 -26.39 12.33 3.36
CA LEU A 367 -26.90 11.63 4.55
C LEU A 367 -26.89 12.54 5.79
N ALA A 368 -25.81 13.28 6.02
CA ALA A 368 -25.67 14.22 7.13
C ALA A 368 -26.72 15.34 7.07
N ALA A 369 -27.04 15.84 5.87
CA ALA A 369 -28.08 16.84 5.68
C ALA A 369 -29.45 16.33 6.17
N PHE A 370 -29.80 15.07 5.90
CA PHE A 370 -31.01 14.46 6.45
C PHE A 370 -30.93 14.29 7.97
N GLN A 371 -29.82 13.77 8.48
CA GLN A 371 -29.63 13.54 9.92
C GLN A 371 -29.74 14.81 10.77
N MET A 372 -29.26 15.93 10.24
CA MET A 372 -29.33 17.25 10.88
C MET A 372 -30.69 17.95 10.65
N GLY A 373 -31.59 17.36 9.85
CA GLY A 373 -32.92 17.91 9.57
C GLY A 373 -32.94 19.00 8.50
N HIS A 374 -31.92 19.07 7.63
CA HIS A 374 -31.87 19.98 6.49
C HIS A 374 -32.56 19.43 5.23
N ALA A 375 -32.82 18.12 5.20
CA ALA A 375 -33.55 17.45 4.13
C ALA A 375 -34.70 16.63 4.72
N ASP A 376 -35.84 16.60 4.02
CA ASP A 376 -37.06 15.94 4.50
C ASP A 376 -37.09 14.42 4.27
N GLY A 377 -36.15 13.89 3.47
CA GLY A 377 -36.10 12.48 3.14
C GLY A 377 -34.84 12.10 2.37
N LEU A 378 -34.56 10.80 2.33
CA LEU A 378 -33.43 10.24 1.58
C LEU A 378 -33.88 9.49 0.34
N TRP A 379 -33.04 9.52 -0.68
CA TRP A 379 -33.18 8.68 -1.86
C TRP A 379 -32.63 7.28 -1.57
N ASP A 380 -33.51 6.29 -1.53
CA ASP A 380 -33.16 4.86 -1.50
C ASP A 380 -34.29 4.04 -2.15
N PRO A 381 -34.19 3.72 -3.46
CA PRO A 381 -35.23 3.01 -4.17
C PRO A 381 -35.10 1.48 -4.09
N PHE A 382 -34.00 0.96 -3.55
CA PHE A 382 -33.68 -0.47 -3.62
C PHE A 382 -34.02 -1.20 -2.31
N LEU A 383 -33.85 -0.55 -1.16
CA LEU A 383 -33.94 -1.20 0.15
C LEU A 383 -35.07 -0.59 0.99
N GLY A 384 -35.97 -1.46 1.44
CA GLY A 384 -37.12 -1.07 2.26
C GLY A 384 -36.76 -0.73 3.71
N PRO A 385 -37.67 -0.08 4.46
CA PRO A 385 -37.42 0.38 5.84
C PRO A 385 -37.35 -0.75 6.88
N GLY A 386 -37.53 -2.02 6.47
CA GLY A 386 -37.67 -3.14 7.39
C GLY A 386 -38.90 -2.95 8.29
N SER A 387 -38.70 -3.01 9.61
CA SER A 387 -39.74 -2.75 10.61
C SER A 387 -39.81 -1.31 11.11
N ALA A 388 -38.91 -0.43 10.64
CA ALA A 388 -38.82 0.94 11.11
C ALA A 388 -39.97 1.82 10.54
N PRO A 389 -40.50 2.78 11.33
CA PRO A 389 -41.59 3.66 10.91
C PRO A 389 -41.07 4.83 10.05
N VAL A 390 -40.35 4.53 8.96
CA VAL A 390 -39.72 5.48 8.04
C VAL A 390 -39.92 5.04 6.59
N ARG A 391 -39.45 5.83 5.62
CA ARG A 391 -39.82 5.63 4.20
C ARG A 391 -38.99 4.56 3.50
N ASN A 392 -37.72 4.40 3.88
CA ASN A 392 -36.78 3.49 3.22
C ASN A 392 -35.67 3.01 4.17
N GLY A 393 -34.84 2.09 3.68
CA GLY A 393 -33.77 1.46 4.46
C GLY A 393 -32.67 2.44 4.87
N SER A 394 -32.27 3.36 4.00
CA SER A 394 -31.30 4.42 4.35
C SER A 394 -31.77 5.27 5.54
N GLU A 395 -33.02 5.74 5.54
CA GLU A 395 -33.61 6.49 6.67
C GLU A 395 -33.63 5.65 7.96
N ALA A 396 -33.95 4.35 7.86
CA ALA A 396 -34.00 3.45 9.00
C ALA A 396 -32.63 3.28 9.67
N VAL A 397 -31.58 3.16 8.85
CA VAL A 397 -30.20 2.99 9.34
C VAL A 397 -29.66 4.28 9.96
N VAL A 398 -29.78 5.42 9.27
CA VAL A 398 -29.21 6.70 9.76
C VAL A 398 -30.02 7.35 10.89
N THR A 399 -31.17 6.78 11.25
CA THR A 399 -31.95 7.17 12.44
C THR A 399 -32.07 6.04 13.47
N SER A 400 -31.28 4.97 13.28
CA SER A 400 -31.20 3.83 14.20
C SER A 400 -30.65 4.24 15.56
N TRP A 401 -30.81 3.36 16.55
CA TRP A 401 -30.24 3.55 17.89
C TRP A 401 -28.70 3.61 17.86
N VAL A 402 -28.05 2.94 16.91
CA VAL A 402 -26.60 2.98 16.73
C VAL A 402 -26.18 4.38 16.29
N SER A 403 -26.84 4.90 15.25
CA SER A 403 -26.56 6.23 14.69
C SER A 403 -26.84 7.34 15.72
N LYS A 404 -27.97 7.24 16.42
CA LYS A 404 -28.35 8.14 17.53
C LYS A 404 -27.41 8.09 18.74
N GLY A 405 -26.59 7.04 18.85
CA GLY A 405 -25.61 6.90 19.92
C GLY A 405 -24.40 7.83 19.80
N PHE A 406 -24.16 8.42 18.62
CA PHE A 406 -23.04 9.32 18.39
C PHE A 406 -23.34 10.75 18.90
N PRO A 407 -22.32 11.49 19.39
CA PRO A 407 -22.49 12.88 19.86
C PRO A 407 -22.72 13.90 18.73
N ILE A 408 -22.40 13.50 17.50
CA ILE A 408 -22.66 14.24 16.25
C ILE A 408 -23.26 13.26 15.24
N ALA A 409 -23.90 13.78 14.20
CA ALA A 409 -24.39 12.97 13.08
C ALA A 409 -23.25 12.07 12.54
N ASP A 410 -23.45 10.75 12.52
CA ASP A 410 -22.40 9.80 12.10
C ASP A 410 -22.02 9.96 10.62
N ALA A 411 -22.98 10.25 9.74
CA ALA A 411 -22.69 10.60 8.35
C ALA A 411 -22.03 11.98 8.24
N GLY A 412 -22.29 12.87 9.20
CA GLY A 412 -21.55 14.13 9.33
C GLY A 412 -20.08 13.91 9.67
N LEU A 413 -19.80 13.01 10.62
CA LEU A 413 -18.44 12.56 10.93
C LEU A 413 -17.77 11.91 9.73
N GLY A 414 -18.50 11.09 8.97
CA GLY A 414 -18.05 10.52 7.70
C GLY A 414 -17.68 11.59 6.68
N ALA A 415 -18.54 12.61 6.47
CA ALA A 415 -18.27 13.73 5.56
C ALA A 415 -17.02 14.50 5.99
N PHE A 416 -16.86 14.76 7.28
CA PHE A 416 -15.67 15.40 7.83
C PHE A 416 -14.40 14.56 7.58
N ALA A 417 -14.46 13.24 7.81
CA ALA A 417 -13.35 12.34 7.53
C ALA A 417 -12.96 12.33 6.05
N TYR A 418 -13.92 12.26 5.12
CA TYR A 418 -13.63 12.34 3.68
C TYR A 418 -13.04 13.69 3.25
N CYS A 419 -13.45 14.81 3.86
CA CYS A 419 -12.77 16.07 3.63
C CYS A 419 -11.30 16.01 4.09
N LEU A 420 -11.02 15.37 5.24
CA LEU A 420 -9.64 15.16 5.68
C LEU A 420 -8.86 14.24 4.73
N ASP A 421 -9.48 13.19 4.19
CA ASP A 421 -8.86 12.30 3.19
C ASP A 421 -8.49 13.06 1.91
N ILE A 422 -9.40 13.92 1.41
CA ILE A 422 -9.15 14.79 0.25
C ILE A 422 -7.95 15.70 0.51
N LEU A 423 -7.95 16.38 1.66
CA LEU A 423 -6.89 17.31 2.04
C LEU A 423 -5.55 16.57 2.23
N ALA A 424 -5.54 15.50 3.02
CA ALA A 424 -4.35 14.71 3.31
C ALA A 424 -3.81 14.03 2.03
N GLY A 425 -4.67 13.53 1.15
CA GLY A 425 -4.27 12.96 -0.14
C GLY A 425 -3.63 13.97 -1.09
N ALA A 426 -4.10 15.21 -1.07
CA ALA A 426 -3.60 16.28 -1.93
C ALA A 426 -2.39 17.04 -1.38
N ILE A 427 -2.14 17.02 -0.06
CA ILE A 427 -0.96 17.65 0.57
C ILE A 427 0.33 16.94 0.13
N GLY A 428 1.33 17.74 -0.26
CA GLY A 428 2.70 17.28 -0.49
C GLY A 428 3.02 16.85 -1.92
N ASP A 429 4.32 16.79 -2.20
CA ASP A 429 4.85 16.36 -3.49
C ASP A 429 5.08 14.84 -3.53
N ARG A 430 5.71 14.36 -4.61
CA ARG A 430 6.04 12.93 -4.80
C ARG A 430 7.08 12.39 -3.81
N ARG A 431 7.69 13.26 -3.02
CA ARG A 431 8.70 12.89 -2.02
C ARG A 431 8.10 12.88 -0.62
N ARG A 432 6.78 13.08 -0.48
CA ARG A 432 6.12 13.23 0.83
C ARG A 432 6.31 12.02 1.74
N TRP A 433 6.45 10.80 1.19
CA TRP A 433 6.78 9.60 1.96
C TRP A 433 8.05 9.76 2.83
N ARG A 434 9.01 10.59 2.40
CA ARG A 434 10.23 10.93 3.16
C ARG A 434 10.29 12.36 3.67
N THR A 435 9.64 13.33 3.02
CA THR A 435 9.68 14.74 3.44
C THR A 435 8.65 15.06 4.53
N MET A 436 7.54 14.31 4.57
CA MET A 436 6.48 14.41 5.59
C MET A 436 5.95 13.04 6.04
N PRO A 437 6.80 12.16 6.61
CA PRO A 437 6.39 10.80 7.02
C PRO A 437 5.15 10.76 7.91
N TRP A 438 5.06 11.69 8.87
CA TRP A 438 3.91 11.78 9.77
C TRP A 438 2.58 12.02 9.05
N MET A 439 2.57 12.78 7.95
CA MET A 439 1.36 13.09 7.19
C MET A 439 0.89 11.88 6.40
N VAL A 440 1.83 11.12 5.81
CA VAL A 440 1.52 9.87 5.11
C VAL A 440 0.96 8.83 6.08
N LEU A 441 1.55 8.71 7.27
CA LEU A 441 1.06 7.79 8.30
C LEU A 441 -0.31 8.23 8.85
N LEU A 442 -0.55 9.53 9.01
CA LEU A 442 -1.87 10.06 9.36
C LEU A 442 -2.90 9.75 8.25
N PHE A 443 -2.52 9.91 6.98
CA PHE A 443 -3.37 9.58 5.84
C PHE A 443 -3.74 8.10 5.80
N GLY A 444 -2.77 7.21 5.98
CA GLY A 444 -3.04 5.77 6.11
C GLY A 444 -3.91 5.42 7.33
N LEU A 445 -3.69 6.11 8.46
CA LEU A 445 -4.50 5.99 9.67
C LEU A 445 -5.94 6.48 9.49
N LEU A 446 -6.17 7.46 8.62
CA LEU A 446 -7.52 7.89 8.28
C LEU A 446 -8.20 6.86 7.39
N ILE A 447 -7.55 6.36 6.34
CA ILE A 447 -8.19 5.46 5.37
C ILE A 447 -8.43 4.04 5.93
N ILE A 448 -7.39 3.40 6.49
CA ILE A 448 -7.44 1.96 6.79
C ILE A 448 -8.43 1.66 7.95
N PRO A 449 -8.27 2.25 9.16
CA PRO A 449 -9.27 2.14 10.22
C PRO A 449 -10.68 2.58 9.83
N LEU A 450 -10.82 3.69 9.09
CA LEU A 450 -12.15 4.17 8.68
C LEU A 450 -12.83 3.19 7.72
N GLY A 451 -12.07 2.52 6.85
CA GLY A 451 -12.55 1.42 6.02
C GLY A 451 -13.09 0.26 6.86
N VAL A 452 -12.34 -0.15 7.90
CA VAL A 452 -12.78 -1.21 8.82
C VAL A 452 -14.06 -0.82 9.56
N VAL A 453 -14.13 0.42 10.07
CA VAL A 453 -15.33 0.94 10.76
C VAL A 453 -16.53 1.02 9.81
N SER A 454 -16.31 1.49 8.57
CA SER A 454 -17.37 1.60 7.57
C SER A 454 -17.96 0.24 7.21
N VAL A 455 -17.12 -0.78 6.98
CA VAL A 455 -17.61 -2.15 6.74
C VAL A 455 -18.27 -2.73 7.98
N SER A 456 -17.77 -2.44 9.18
CA SER A 456 -18.40 -2.87 10.44
C SER A 456 -19.83 -2.32 10.55
N PHE A 457 -20.09 -1.09 10.12
CA PHE A 457 -21.45 -0.54 10.06
C PHE A 457 -22.35 -1.26 9.06
N ILE A 458 -21.82 -1.73 7.93
CA ILE A 458 -22.59 -2.56 6.99
C ILE A 458 -22.87 -3.94 7.59
N ILE A 459 -21.91 -4.54 8.29
CA ILE A 459 -22.05 -5.85 8.92
C ILE A 459 -23.20 -5.86 9.94
N ILE A 460 -23.32 -4.81 10.77
CA ILE A 460 -24.35 -4.77 11.83
C ILE A 460 -25.76 -4.42 11.33
N GLN A 461 -25.90 -3.88 10.11
CA GLN A 461 -27.18 -3.35 9.61
C GLN A 461 -28.31 -4.40 9.60
N PRO A 462 -28.19 -5.55 8.91
CA PRO A 462 -29.24 -6.57 8.98
C PRO A 462 -29.44 -7.19 10.37
N PRO A 463 -28.41 -7.65 11.10
CA PRO A 463 -28.62 -8.39 12.34
C PRO A 463 -29.04 -7.52 13.53
N LEU A 464 -28.63 -6.24 13.58
CA LEU A 464 -28.91 -5.36 14.74
C LEU A 464 -29.97 -4.28 14.43
N ILE A 465 -30.05 -3.79 13.20
CA ILE A 465 -30.97 -2.70 12.81
C ILE A 465 -32.20 -3.28 12.10
N GLY A 466 -32.05 -4.37 11.33
CA GLY A 466 -33.13 -4.97 10.56
C GLY A 466 -33.45 -4.22 9.27
N ALA A 467 -32.55 -3.36 8.81
CA ALA A 467 -32.65 -2.61 7.55
C ALA A 467 -31.26 -2.46 6.93
N LEU A 468 -31.21 -2.22 5.61
CA LEU A 468 -29.99 -1.95 4.86
C LEU A 468 -30.06 -0.56 4.22
N CYS A 469 -28.93 0.11 4.15
CA CYS A 469 -28.79 1.44 3.57
C CYS A 469 -28.00 1.37 2.25
N THR A 470 -28.67 1.62 1.12
CA THR A 470 -28.01 1.59 -0.21
C THR A 470 -26.83 2.54 -0.26
N LEU A 471 -27.03 3.79 0.18
CA LEU A 471 -26.00 4.82 0.14
C LEU A 471 -24.80 4.50 1.02
N CYS A 472 -25.04 3.85 2.17
CA CYS A 472 -23.99 3.40 3.07
C CYS A 472 -23.16 2.27 2.46
N ILE A 473 -23.79 1.34 1.72
CA ILE A 473 -23.08 0.29 0.98
C ILE A 473 -22.18 0.91 -0.10
N VAL A 474 -22.69 1.87 -0.87
CA VAL A 474 -21.88 2.60 -1.88
C VAL A 474 -20.68 3.27 -1.21
N GLN A 475 -20.91 3.96 -0.09
CA GLN A 475 -19.85 4.61 0.67
C GLN A 475 -18.81 3.60 1.19
N ALA A 476 -19.24 2.49 1.80
CA ALA A 476 -18.33 1.46 2.30
C ALA A 476 -17.53 0.81 1.16
N ALA A 477 -18.15 0.58 -0.01
CA ALA A 477 -17.45 0.09 -1.20
C ALA A 477 -16.35 1.06 -1.65
N VAL A 478 -16.64 2.36 -1.68
CA VAL A 478 -15.64 3.41 -1.96
C VAL A 478 -14.49 3.33 -0.97
N THR A 479 -14.75 3.29 0.35
CA THR A 479 -13.69 3.24 1.36
C THR A 479 -12.84 1.97 1.26
N VAL A 480 -13.45 0.82 0.98
CA VAL A 480 -12.72 -0.45 0.82
C VAL A 480 -11.80 -0.39 -0.40
N VAL A 481 -12.23 0.22 -1.50
CA VAL A 481 -11.39 0.41 -2.70
C VAL A 481 -10.23 1.38 -2.42
N LEU A 482 -10.35 2.32 -1.48
CA LEU A 482 -9.26 3.23 -1.10
C LEU A 482 -8.08 2.53 -0.41
N ILE A 483 -8.35 1.45 0.33
CA ILE A 483 -7.35 0.74 1.13
C ILE A 483 -6.13 0.35 0.30
N PRO A 484 -6.23 -0.43 -0.81
CA PRO A 484 -5.06 -0.91 -1.54
C PRO A 484 -4.19 0.24 -2.10
N TYR A 485 -4.78 1.35 -2.55
CA TYR A 485 -4.02 2.51 -3.03
C TYR A 485 -3.24 3.24 -1.93
N SER A 486 -3.66 3.14 -0.66
CA SER A 486 -3.00 3.81 0.47
C SER A 486 -1.86 3.00 1.10
N VAL A 487 -1.88 1.67 0.95
CA VAL A 487 -0.97 0.76 1.65
C VAL A 487 0.48 0.95 1.19
N ASP A 488 0.71 1.07 -0.12
CA ASP A 488 2.06 1.19 -0.68
C ASP A 488 2.81 2.40 -0.11
N GLU A 489 2.12 3.53 -0.02
CA GLU A 489 2.73 4.77 0.48
C GLU A 489 3.08 4.67 1.98
N VAL A 490 2.19 4.07 2.77
CA VAL A 490 2.43 3.81 4.21
C VAL A 490 3.63 2.89 4.39
N LEU A 491 3.72 1.81 3.61
CA LEU A 491 4.81 0.85 3.71
C LEU A 491 6.14 1.44 3.25
N ALA A 492 6.15 2.23 2.18
CA ALA A 492 7.33 2.99 1.74
C ALA A 492 7.83 3.95 2.83
N THR A 493 6.92 4.66 3.51
CA THR A 493 7.27 5.53 4.63
C THR A 493 7.82 4.76 5.83
N ILE A 494 7.23 3.62 6.20
CA ILE A 494 7.74 2.78 7.30
C ILE A 494 9.12 2.23 6.96
N GLN A 495 9.30 1.70 5.75
CA GLN A 495 10.58 1.19 5.27
C GLN A 495 11.65 2.29 5.27
N TYR A 496 11.29 3.50 4.83
CA TYR A 496 12.18 4.66 4.86
C TYR A 496 12.59 5.05 6.28
N LEU A 497 11.63 5.20 7.20
CA LEU A 497 11.93 5.58 8.59
C LEU A 497 12.83 4.55 9.27
N TRP A 498 12.58 3.27 9.01
CA TRP A 498 13.42 2.19 9.52
C TRP A 498 14.85 2.25 8.92
N GLY A 499 14.97 2.35 7.59
CA GLY A 499 16.25 2.46 6.91
C GLY A 499 17.05 3.70 7.31
N ALA A 500 16.41 4.87 7.40
CA ALA A 500 17.04 6.11 7.81
C ALA A 500 17.54 6.05 9.26
N THR A 501 16.79 5.40 10.15
CA THR A 501 17.20 5.20 11.55
C THR A 501 18.41 4.27 11.65
N ARG A 502 18.44 3.19 10.85
CA ARG A 502 19.62 2.30 10.78
C ARG A 502 20.82 2.98 10.15
N ALA A 503 20.62 3.90 9.21
CA ALA A 503 21.66 4.75 8.62
C ALA A 503 22.08 5.94 9.53
N GLY A 504 21.65 5.98 10.80
CA GLY A 504 22.12 6.93 11.80
C GLY A 504 21.33 8.24 11.91
N GLU A 505 20.21 8.42 11.19
CA GLU A 505 19.34 9.59 11.35
C GLU A 505 18.41 9.44 12.59
N PRO A 506 18.17 10.52 13.35
CA PRO A 506 17.30 10.46 14.53
C PRO A 506 15.82 10.31 14.15
N PHE A 507 15.23 9.17 14.51
CA PHE A 507 13.85 8.77 14.18
C PHE A 507 12.82 9.91 14.31
N TRP A 508 12.69 10.53 15.50
CA TRP A 508 11.65 11.55 15.75
C TRP A 508 11.80 12.81 14.90
N ARG A 509 13.05 13.21 14.63
CA ARG A 509 13.30 14.36 13.76
C ARG A 509 12.95 14.03 12.32
N THR A 510 13.33 12.85 11.85
CA THR A 510 13.00 12.36 10.50
C THR A 510 11.49 12.19 10.33
N PHE A 511 10.79 11.68 11.36
CA PHE A 511 9.34 11.52 11.36
C PHE A 511 8.60 12.86 11.16
N TRP A 512 8.96 13.89 11.93
CA TRP A 512 8.27 15.19 11.90
C TRP A 512 8.74 16.12 10.78
N MET A 513 10.03 16.12 10.46
CA MET A 513 10.64 17.09 9.54
C MET A 513 11.11 16.48 8.21
N GLY A 514 11.00 15.16 8.06
CA GLY A 514 11.55 14.43 6.92
C GLY A 514 13.07 14.36 6.91
N GLY A 515 13.60 13.46 6.09
CA GLY A 515 15.04 13.22 5.98
C GLY A 515 15.58 13.19 4.55
N PRO A 516 16.91 13.03 4.41
CA PRO A 516 17.59 12.92 3.12
C PRO A 516 17.19 11.64 2.36
N ALA A 517 17.47 11.61 1.06
CA ALA A 517 17.31 10.40 0.24
C ALA A 517 18.33 9.32 0.65
N LEU A 518 17.91 8.05 0.55
CA LEU A 518 18.76 6.89 0.81
C LEU A 518 19.22 6.21 -0.48
N SER A 519 18.45 6.30 -1.56
CA SER A 519 18.77 5.81 -2.91
C SER A 519 19.70 6.78 -3.66
N GLU A 520 20.35 6.31 -4.72
CA GLU A 520 21.15 7.15 -5.61
C GLU A 520 20.38 7.61 -6.84
N ASN A 521 20.47 8.91 -7.14
CA ASN A 521 20.28 9.52 -8.46
C ASN A 521 19.04 9.02 -9.23
N GLN A 522 17.91 8.83 -8.54
CA GLN A 522 16.66 8.47 -9.18
C GLN A 522 15.94 9.78 -9.54
N THR A 523 16.31 10.33 -10.69
CA THR A 523 15.65 11.53 -11.22
C THR A 523 14.15 11.27 -11.37
N PRO A 524 13.28 12.16 -10.84
CA PRO A 524 11.85 12.01 -10.97
C PRO A 524 11.42 11.87 -12.43
N GLY A 525 10.69 10.80 -12.73
CA GLY A 525 10.05 10.64 -14.04
C GLY A 525 8.92 11.65 -14.28
N PRO A 526 8.39 11.78 -15.51
CA PRO A 526 7.15 12.53 -15.76
C PRO A 526 5.98 11.88 -14.97
N ASP A 527 4.95 12.64 -14.57
CA ASP A 527 3.76 12.13 -13.83
C ASP A 527 2.51 12.55 -14.60
N LEU A 528 1.84 13.63 -14.19
CA LEU A 528 0.68 14.18 -14.88
C LEU A 528 1.01 14.82 -16.24
N ASP A 529 2.29 15.12 -16.49
CA ASP A 529 2.78 15.69 -17.75
C ASP A 529 2.92 14.61 -18.84
N ARG A 530 1.94 13.71 -18.93
CA ARG A 530 1.85 12.57 -19.86
C ARG A 530 0.50 12.56 -20.58
N PRO A 531 0.33 11.78 -21.68
CA PRO A 531 -0.96 11.63 -22.33
C PRO A 531 -2.04 11.14 -21.35
N VAL A 532 -3.24 11.74 -21.41
CA VAL A 532 -4.35 11.44 -20.48
C VAL A 532 -4.67 9.96 -20.39
N PHE A 533 -4.57 9.22 -21.50
CA PHE A 533 -4.81 7.78 -21.52
C PHE A 533 -3.83 6.98 -20.64
N GLU A 534 -2.54 7.35 -20.65
CA GLU A 534 -1.53 6.69 -19.81
C GLU A 534 -1.76 7.00 -18.33
N VAL A 535 -2.11 8.26 -18.02
CA VAL A 535 -2.47 8.69 -16.66
C VAL A 535 -3.71 7.93 -16.16
N VAL A 536 -4.75 7.78 -16.99
CA VAL A 536 -5.96 7.03 -16.62
C VAL A 536 -5.69 5.53 -16.48
N LYS A 537 -4.81 4.96 -17.31
CA LYS A 537 -4.41 3.55 -17.17
C LYS A 537 -3.67 3.33 -15.84
N GLU A 538 -2.66 4.15 -15.57
CA GLU A 538 -1.87 4.09 -14.33
C GLU A 538 -2.70 4.48 -13.09
N PHE A 539 -3.74 5.31 -13.25
CA PHE A 539 -4.74 5.59 -12.22
C PHE A 539 -5.51 4.32 -11.79
N VAL A 540 -5.80 3.40 -12.72
CA VAL A 540 -6.52 2.15 -12.40
C VAL A 540 -5.56 1.07 -11.96
N THR A 541 -4.42 0.90 -12.63
CA THR A 541 -3.51 -0.24 -12.42
C THR A 541 -2.27 0.09 -11.59
N GLY A 542 -2.17 1.31 -11.09
CA GLY A 542 -1.05 1.78 -10.30
C GLY A 542 -1.12 1.27 -8.87
N GLY A 543 -0.10 0.52 -8.42
CA GLY A 543 -0.05 -0.06 -7.06
C GLY A 543 -1.10 -1.13 -6.74
N VAL A 544 -2.17 -1.22 -7.55
CA VAL A 544 -3.28 -2.13 -7.38
C VAL A 544 -3.42 -3.03 -8.59
N ASN A 545 -3.53 -4.32 -8.31
CA ASN A 545 -3.72 -5.34 -9.31
C ASN A 545 -5.10 -5.98 -9.16
N PHE A 546 -5.74 -6.30 -10.29
CA PHE A 546 -7.05 -6.95 -10.31
C PHE A 546 -6.97 -8.41 -10.83
N PRO A 547 -6.34 -9.35 -10.09
CA PRO A 547 -6.43 -10.77 -10.42
C PRO A 547 -7.90 -11.18 -10.52
N TRP A 548 -8.24 -11.93 -11.56
CA TRP A 548 -9.62 -12.40 -11.76
C TRP A 548 -10.12 -13.23 -10.57
N THR A 549 -9.23 -13.92 -9.85
CA THR A 549 -9.56 -14.70 -8.66
C THR A 549 -10.07 -13.83 -7.50
N LEU A 550 -9.44 -12.68 -7.28
CA LEU A 550 -9.85 -11.71 -6.26
C LEU A 550 -11.13 -10.99 -6.69
N VAL A 551 -11.26 -10.61 -7.96
CA VAL A 551 -12.49 -10.03 -8.50
C VAL A 551 -13.66 -11.00 -8.35
N ALA A 552 -13.46 -12.28 -8.70
CA ALA A 552 -14.46 -13.33 -8.49
C ALA A 552 -14.80 -13.50 -7.00
N SER A 553 -13.81 -13.47 -6.10
CA SER A 553 -14.03 -13.54 -4.65
C SER A 553 -14.86 -12.36 -4.14
N THR A 554 -14.60 -11.14 -4.62
CA THR A 554 -15.41 -9.95 -4.32
C THR A 554 -16.85 -10.11 -4.80
N LEU A 555 -17.06 -10.62 -6.02
CA LEU A 555 -18.40 -10.89 -6.57
C LEU A 555 -19.14 -11.97 -5.77
N LEU A 556 -18.45 -13.03 -5.34
CA LEU A 556 -19.03 -14.06 -4.47
C LEU A 556 -19.41 -13.50 -3.09
N GLY A 557 -18.57 -12.62 -2.52
CA GLY A 557 -18.91 -11.90 -1.29
C GLY A 557 -20.15 -11.01 -1.45
N ALA A 558 -20.28 -10.31 -2.57
CA ALA A 558 -21.47 -9.52 -2.88
C ALA A 558 -22.72 -10.40 -3.09
N LEU A 559 -22.55 -11.57 -3.72
CA LEU A 559 -23.61 -12.56 -3.90
C LEU A 559 -24.16 -13.04 -2.55
N LEU A 560 -23.27 -13.33 -1.58
CA LEU A 560 -23.64 -13.74 -0.22
C LEU A 560 -24.50 -12.68 0.51
N MET A 561 -24.21 -11.39 0.31
CA MET A 561 -25.01 -10.31 0.88
C MET A 561 -26.44 -10.24 0.30
N THR A 562 -26.67 -10.86 -0.87
CA THR A 562 -27.95 -10.86 -1.59
C THR A 562 -28.71 -12.18 -1.50
N THR A 563 -28.26 -13.14 -0.67
CA THR A 563 -28.90 -14.47 -0.55
C THR A 563 -30.38 -14.44 -0.19
N PRO A 564 -30.92 -13.49 0.62
CA PRO A 564 -32.36 -13.44 0.86
C PRO A 564 -33.18 -13.08 -0.37
N LEU A 565 -32.62 -12.27 -1.28
CA LEU A 565 -33.30 -11.80 -2.48
C LEU A 565 -33.31 -12.86 -3.58
N ILE A 566 -32.22 -13.64 -3.68
CA ILE A 566 -32.01 -14.59 -4.78
C ILE A 566 -32.48 -16.00 -4.39
N ILE A 567 -32.13 -16.45 -3.19
CA ILE A 567 -32.30 -17.84 -2.74
C ILE A 567 -33.36 -17.93 -1.63
N GLY A 568 -33.75 -16.82 -1.01
CA GLY A 568 -34.77 -16.79 0.04
C GLY A 568 -34.27 -17.21 1.41
N THR A 569 -32.96 -17.14 1.67
CA THR A 569 -32.37 -17.44 2.98
C THR A 569 -32.96 -16.59 4.09
N GLN A 570 -33.18 -17.21 5.24
CA GLN A 570 -33.74 -16.58 6.43
C GLN A 570 -32.69 -16.53 7.56
N PRO A 571 -32.84 -15.61 8.52
CA PRO A 571 -32.04 -15.64 9.74
C PRO A 571 -32.21 -16.97 10.51
N PRO A 572 -31.16 -17.51 11.16
CA PRO A 572 -29.82 -16.92 11.36
C PRO A 572 -28.83 -17.11 10.19
N LEU A 573 -29.07 -18.00 9.23
CA LEU A 573 -28.12 -18.29 8.13
C LEU A 573 -27.80 -17.03 7.31
N TYR A 574 -28.81 -16.25 6.93
CA TYR A 574 -28.61 -14.98 6.22
C TYR A 574 -27.66 -14.03 6.95
N PHE A 575 -27.74 -13.92 8.28
CA PHE A 575 -26.85 -13.03 9.03
C PHE A 575 -25.40 -13.50 8.94
N SER A 576 -25.16 -14.81 8.94
CA SER A 576 -23.82 -15.37 8.69
C SER A 576 -23.33 -15.02 7.28
N ASP A 577 -24.16 -15.23 6.26
CA ASP A 577 -23.80 -14.93 4.85
C ASP A 577 -23.46 -13.46 4.65
N HIS A 578 -24.26 -12.56 5.23
CA HIS A 578 -24.05 -11.12 5.12
C HIS A 578 -22.74 -10.67 5.79
N VAL A 579 -22.49 -11.15 7.02
CA VAL A 579 -21.26 -10.84 7.76
C VAL A 579 -20.04 -11.33 6.98
N LEU A 580 -20.07 -12.60 6.54
CA LEU A 580 -18.96 -13.22 5.83
C LEU A 580 -18.76 -12.61 4.45
N GLY A 581 -19.84 -12.26 3.74
CA GLY A 581 -19.79 -11.57 2.45
C GLY A 581 -19.07 -10.22 2.55
N CYS A 582 -19.38 -9.42 3.57
CA CYS A 582 -18.68 -8.16 3.84
C CYS A 582 -17.18 -8.36 4.13
N LEU A 583 -16.84 -9.37 4.94
CA LEU A 583 -15.45 -9.69 5.27
C LEU A 583 -14.67 -10.19 4.05
N ILE A 584 -15.27 -11.03 3.21
CA ILE A 584 -14.66 -11.52 1.98
C ILE A 584 -14.39 -10.37 1.01
N ILE A 585 -15.34 -9.42 0.86
CA ILE A 585 -15.13 -8.23 0.02
C ILE A 585 -13.93 -7.44 0.55
N MET A 586 -13.88 -7.15 1.87
CA MET A 586 -12.77 -6.42 2.47
C MET A 586 -11.43 -7.13 2.25
N VAL A 587 -11.36 -8.44 2.53
CA VAL A 587 -10.15 -9.26 2.38
C VAL A 587 -9.72 -9.31 0.91
N ALA A 588 -10.64 -9.59 0.00
CA ALA A 588 -10.35 -9.72 -1.43
C ALA A 588 -9.85 -8.40 -2.04
N VAL A 589 -10.50 -7.27 -1.71
CA VAL A 589 -10.07 -5.95 -2.21
C VAL A 589 -8.76 -5.50 -1.55
N THR A 590 -8.56 -5.75 -0.26
CA THR A 590 -7.27 -5.45 0.39
C THR A 590 -6.14 -6.25 -0.26
N ALA A 591 -6.37 -7.53 -0.59
CA ALA A 591 -5.38 -8.38 -1.25
C ALA A 591 -5.08 -7.99 -2.72
N MET A 592 -5.80 -7.01 -3.29
CA MET A 592 -5.49 -6.44 -4.61
C MET A 592 -4.21 -5.59 -4.59
N ALA A 593 -3.84 -5.04 -3.43
CA ALA A 593 -2.51 -4.47 -3.23
C ALA A 593 -1.48 -5.61 -3.12
N GLU A 594 -0.47 -5.60 -3.99
CA GLU A 594 0.51 -6.70 -4.08
C GLU A 594 1.23 -6.96 -2.76
N VAL A 595 1.61 -5.90 -2.06
CA VAL A 595 2.40 -6.00 -0.83
C VAL A 595 1.65 -6.71 0.29
N VAL A 596 0.32 -6.65 0.28
CA VAL A 596 -0.57 -7.31 1.27
C VAL A 596 -1.39 -8.44 0.66
N ARG A 597 -1.02 -8.92 -0.54
CA ARG A 597 -1.66 -10.06 -1.21
C ARG A 597 -1.82 -11.32 -0.34
N PRO A 598 -0.90 -11.67 0.58
CA PRO A 598 -1.08 -12.82 1.47
C PRO A 598 -2.36 -12.77 2.33
N VAL A 599 -2.95 -11.59 2.53
CA VAL A 599 -4.23 -11.43 3.24
C VAL A 599 -5.35 -12.26 2.60
N ARG A 600 -5.26 -12.58 1.29
CA ARG A 600 -6.23 -13.45 0.61
C ARG A 600 -6.42 -14.81 1.27
N PHE A 601 -5.42 -15.34 1.98
CA PHE A 601 -5.54 -16.64 2.63
C PHE A 601 -6.57 -16.64 3.76
N LEU A 602 -6.97 -15.48 4.28
CA LEU A 602 -8.11 -15.38 5.20
C LEU A 602 -9.42 -15.86 4.54
N ASN A 603 -9.59 -15.68 3.23
CA ASN A 603 -10.75 -16.19 2.50
C ASN A 603 -10.83 -17.73 2.50
N VAL A 604 -9.72 -18.45 2.72
CA VAL A 604 -9.76 -19.91 2.90
C VAL A 604 -10.52 -20.27 4.17
N VAL A 605 -10.24 -19.57 5.27
CA VAL A 605 -10.92 -19.79 6.55
C VAL A 605 -12.38 -19.34 6.48
N LEU A 606 -12.64 -18.17 5.87
CA LEU A 606 -14.01 -17.66 5.69
C LEU A 606 -14.84 -18.57 4.76
N GLY A 607 -14.25 -19.04 3.65
CA GLY A 607 -14.88 -19.97 2.72
C GLY A 607 -15.18 -21.33 3.36
N ALA A 608 -14.27 -21.83 4.20
CA ALA A 608 -14.52 -23.06 4.97
C ALA A 608 -15.70 -22.91 5.92
N TRP A 609 -15.85 -21.76 6.58
CA TRP A 609 -17.02 -21.49 7.43
C TRP A 609 -18.32 -21.46 6.61
N ILE A 610 -18.34 -20.78 5.45
CA ILE A 610 -19.54 -20.73 4.59
C ILE A 610 -19.96 -22.13 4.13
N ALA A 611 -19.00 -23.00 3.82
CA ALA A 611 -19.33 -24.37 3.44
C ALA A 611 -19.94 -25.20 4.60
N VAL A 612 -19.67 -24.81 5.84
CA VAL A 612 -20.13 -25.52 7.06
C VAL A 612 -21.38 -24.89 7.66
N SER A 613 -21.56 -23.57 7.56
CA SER A 613 -22.65 -22.81 8.16
C SER A 613 -24.06 -23.33 7.87
N PRO A 614 -24.43 -23.78 6.65
CA PRO A 614 -25.77 -24.32 6.40
C PRO A 614 -26.11 -25.60 7.16
N PHE A 615 -25.10 -26.33 7.65
CA PHE A 615 -25.31 -27.54 8.48
C PHE A 615 -25.39 -27.24 9.98
N VAL A 616 -24.96 -26.05 10.39
CA VAL A 616 -24.91 -25.60 11.79
C VAL A 616 -26.03 -24.62 12.10
N LEU A 617 -26.43 -23.79 11.13
CA LEU A 617 -27.41 -22.73 11.25
C LEU A 617 -28.70 -23.06 10.49
N ALA A 618 -29.84 -22.77 11.10
CA ALA A 618 -31.14 -22.86 10.43
C ALA A 618 -31.36 -21.66 9.48
N GLY A 619 -32.31 -21.80 8.55
CA GLY A 619 -32.74 -20.71 7.67
C GLY A 619 -32.40 -20.88 6.18
N GLY A 620 -31.86 -22.04 5.78
CA GLY A 620 -31.62 -22.39 4.38
C GLY A 620 -32.42 -23.63 3.94
N GLU A 621 -33.03 -23.58 2.75
CA GLU A 621 -33.53 -24.76 2.06
C GLU A 621 -32.40 -25.48 1.32
N THR A 622 -32.67 -26.64 0.71
CA THR A 622 -31.65 -27.45 0.00
C THR A 622 -30.86 -26.65 -1.05
N GLN A 623 -31.50 -25.67 -1.71
CA GLN A 623 -30.85 -24.79 -2.68
C GLN A 623 -29.83 -23.84 -2.01
N ALA A 624 -30.15 -23.29 -0.83
CA ALA A 624 -29.23 -22.46 -0.05
C ALA A 624 -28.02 -23.27 0.44
N ILE A 625 -28.26 -24.49 0.95
CA ILE A 625 -27.17 -25.38 1.39
C ILE A 625 -26.21 -25.67 0.23
N ALA A 626 -26.75 -26.00 -0.95
CA ALA A 626 -25.93 -26.27 -2.13
C ALA A 626 -25.16 -25.02 -2.59
N ALA A 627 -25.79 -23.84 -2.55
CA ALA A 627 -25.17 -22.58 -2.92
C ALA A 627 -24.01 -22.23 -1.97
N ASP A 628 -24.23 -22.26 -0.65
CA ASP A 628 -23.21 -21.92 0.35
C ASP A 628 -22.02 -22.88 0.27
N VAL A 629 -22.26 -24.19 0.17
CA VAL A 629 -21.19 -25.18 -0.02
C VAL A 629 -20.38 -24.89 -1.28
N THR A 630 -21.06 -24.57 -2.39
CA THR A 630 -20.40 -24.27 -3.66
C THR A 630 -19.58 -22.97 -3.58
N ILE A 631 -20.14 -21.92 -3.00
CA ILE A 631 -19.48 -20.62 -2.83
C ILE A 631 -18.28 -20.76 -1.89
N GLY A 632 -18.44 -21.46 -0.76
CA GLY A 632 -17.37 -21.70 0.21
C GLY A 632 -16.19 -22.46 -0.38
N LEU A 633 -16.45 -23.53 -1.13
CA LEU A 633 -15.42 -24.29 -1.85
C LEU A 633 -14.76 -23.46 -2.95
N ALA A 634 -15.54 -22.69 -3.72
CA ALA A 634 -15.01 -21.79 -4.74
C ALA A 634 -14.06 -20.74 -4.14
N LEU A 635 -14.43 -20.12 -3.01
CA LEU A 635 -13.57 -19.15 -2.31
C LEU A 635 -12.25 -19.74 -1.85
N ILE A 636 -12.26 -20.98 -1.33
CA ILE A 636 -11.03 -21.70 -0.98
C ILE A 636 -10.15 -21.85 -2.22
N VAL A 637 -10.69 -22.39 -3.31
CA VAL A 637 -9.94 -22.64 -4.54
C VAL A 637 -9.42 -21.34 -5.17
N LEU A 638 -10.22 -20.28 -5.21
CA LEU A 638 -9.84 -18.98 -5.77
C LEU A 638 -8.75 -18.28 -4.96
N SER A 639 -8.58 -18.60 -3.68
CA SER A 639 -7.63 -17.93 -2.78
C SER A 639 -6.24 -18.58 -2.76
N LEU A 640 -6.07 -19.75 -3.38
CA LEU A 640 -4.79 -20.48 -3.44
C LEU A 640 -3.81 -19.97 -4.52
N PRO A 641 -4.23 -19.65 -5.76
CA PRO A 641 -3.32 -19.22 -6.83
C PRO A 641 -2.64 -17.88 -6.51
N ARG A 642 -1.36 -17.74 -6.86
CA ARG A 642 -0.59 -16.51 -6.71
C ARG A 642 -1.13 -15.33 -7.52
N GLY A 643 -1.70 -15.64 -8.68
CA GLY A 643 -2.08 -14.66 -9.69
C GLY A 643 -0.86 -14.02 -10.33
N THR A 644 -1.07 -13.25 -11.40
CA THR A 644 0.02 -12.52 -12.06
C THR A 644 0.57 -11.44 -11.13
N ARG A 645 1.88 -11.41 -10.96
CA ARG A 645 2.62 -10.31 -10.32
C ARG A 645 2.92 -9.24 -11.39
N SER A 646 2.88 -7.98 -11.01
CA SER A 646 3.35 -6.89 -11.86
C SER A 646 4.88 -6.92 -11.98
N ASP A 647 5.42 -6.24 -12.98
CA ASP A 647 6.87 -6.02 -13.12
C ASP A 647 7.41 -4.98 -12.10
N GLN A 648 6.61 -4.62 -11.08
CA GLN A 648 6.99 -3.66 -10.05
C GLN A 648 7.65 -4.35 -8.86
N HIS A 649 8.60 -3.63 -8.26
CA HIS A 649 9.31 -4.06 -7.07
C HIS A 649 9.11 -3.05 -5.92
N TYR A 650 9.08 -3.60 -4.71
CA TYR A 650 8.74 -2.94 -3.45
C TYR A 650 9.89 -3.06 -2.43
N GLY A 651 11.13 -3.23 -2.93
CA GLY A 651 12.34 -3.41 -2.14
C GLY A 651 12.28 -4.65 -1.26
N GLY A 652 12.56 -4.48 0.04
CA GLY A 652 12.58 -5.59 1.00
C GLY A 652 11.24 -6.33 1.15
N TRP A 653 10.13 -5.72 0.74
CA TRP A 653 8.80 -6.32 0.79
C TRP A 653 8.54 -7.38 -0.28
N ASP A 654 9.35 -7.44 -1.33
CA ASP A 654 9.21 -8.44 -2.41
C ASP A 654 9.21 -9.87 -1.89
N ARG A 655 9.89 -10.12 -0.77
CA ARG A 655 9.93 -11.43 -0.10
C ARG A 655 8.59 -11.85 0.52
N ALA A 656 7.74 -10.88 0.85
CA ALA A 656 6.44 -11.10 1.46
C ALA A 656 5.31 -11.22 0.41
N ILE A 657 5.57 -10.86 -0.85
CA ILE A 657 4.59 -10.93 -1.94
C ILE A 657 4.44 -12.39 -2.35
N VAL A 658 3.21 -12.93 -2.25
CA VAL A 658 2.88 -14.33 -2.51
C VAL A 658 1.80 -14.47 -3.57
#